data_AF-A0A2V9LXW4-F1
#
_entry.id   AF-A0A2V9LXW4-F1
#
_cell.length_a   1.000
_cell.length_b   1.000
_cell.length_c   1.000
_cell.angle_alpha   90.00
_cell.angle_beta   90.00
_cell.angle_gamma   90.00
#
_symmetry.space_group_name_H-M   'P 1'
#
loop_
_entity.id
_entity.type
_entity.pdbx_description
1 polymer ?
#
loop_
_entity_poly.entity_id
_entity_poly.type
_entity_poly.pdbx_seq_one_letter_code
_entity_poly.pdbx_strand_id
1 'polypeptide(L)'
;MSDFDKSLHREIEHQRKGEVRFDSYSKVLYSTDASIYQIEPIGVIIPRHKHDVLATVKLAARYRLPVLPRGGGTSLSGQTVGHAIHLDFSKYLNQIVEFNLEEGYVRVEPGVVQDELNAYLRPRGFLLGPDTASSSRATLGGMIGNNSAGAHSILYGKTIDHVLGMNVILSNGEEAALGPLSDETLANRLEGDGLENRVYRAVQALVEENRNEIQRRYPKLMRRVSGYNLDEFIKDQPFDLSRMVVGSEGTLAIVTEAKLKIMPRPKFTALEVVHFRSLVEAVESSREILACGPAAMELLDKMILDLGRHSLEYSRRMDFIQGDPGGLMLVEFYGDSRAEVEFKIEAMERRLRHHHLGYAYTRALEPAEQLNIWKVRKGSQGLLLSVLGDKKPIAFVEDPAVPVEKLPEFLRRFQKLLAAYDTVGGYYGHASVGCVHIRPLIDLKQASEVEKIRRISDEVCSLVIEFGGSMSGEHGDGLARSHHNERLFGPVLYKAFQRVKAVFDPQNILNPGKVVNAPGMTENLRYGSKYQAAEIRTHYDFSHQGGFARAVEMCSGIGVCRKTLEGTMCPSYMATRDEEHSTRGRANALRAALSGSLPLEDLTSKRMYQVLDLCLECKGCKGECPSNVDMAKIKYEFLVHYYEKHGVPLRARLFAHLETLNRWGSRMAPVSNWILRNPLAKQLLKTTIGITPQRDFPPFARPNLLDWFHSHTPPSSSGRQVVLFNDCFMTYNYPEVGRAATELLERLGFEVVLVPKTCCGRPMISKGLVTEARRCAARNVEVLKPYVDRGVPTVGCEPSCLLTLRDEYLDLLKGDAPQNLAKQSFLIEEFLDHLPEPGNFQLKSQQTGRKLLLHSHCHQK
;
A
#
# COMPACT_ATOMS: atom_id res chain seq x y z
N MET A 1 10.88 -4.47 29.57
CA MET A 1 11.12 -3.03 29.79
C MET A 1 12.11 -2.86 30.91
N SER A 2 13.13 -2.04 30.69
CA SER A 2 14.04 -1.60 31.76
C SER A 2 13.29 -0.73 32.78
N ASP A 3 13.84 -0.52 33.97
CA ASP A 3 13.21 0.38 34.95
C ASP A 3 13.22 1.85 34.49
N PHE A 4 14.21 2.23 33.67
CA PHE A 4 14.21 3.51 32.96
C PHE A 4 13.00 3.64 32.02
N ASP A 5 12.73 2.61 31.20
CA ASP A 5 11.57 2.63 30.29
C ASP A 5 10.25 2.77 31.05
N LYS A 6 10.12 2.11 32.21
CA LYS A 6 8.91 2.19 33.04
C LYS A 6 8.72 3.59 33.63
N SER A 7 9.80 4.21 34.10
CA SER A 7 9.76 5.58 34.62
C SER A 7 9.42 6.58 33.51
N LEU A 8 10.07 6.45 32.36
CA LEU A 8 9.82 7.28 31.18
C LEU A 8 8.38 7.13 30.69
N HIS A 9 7.86 5.90 30.64
CA HIS A 9 6.47 5.62 30.26
C HIS A 9 5.46 6.31 31.19
N ARG A 10 5.67 6.27 32.51
CA ARG A 10 4.77 6.94 33.46
C ARG A 10 4.81 8.47 33.33
N GLU A 11 5.99 9.06 33.13
CA GLU A 11 6.14 10.52 33.02
C GLU A 11 5.55 11.06 31.70
N ILE A 12 6.00 10.51 30.58
CA ILE A 12 5.15 9.95 29.53
C ILE A 12 3.65 10.29 29.55
N GLU A 13 2.94 9.27 30.03
CA GLU A 13 1.50 9.14 30.14
C GLU A 13 0.88 10.25 31.00
N HIS A 14 1.53 10.67 32.09
CA HIS A 14 1.01 11.72 32.96
C HIS A 14 0.92 13.10 32.27
N GLN A 15 1.80 13.39 31.30
CA GLN A 15 1.89 14.71 30.68
C GLN A 15 1.06 14.83 29.39
N ARG A 16 0.32 13.79 28.98
CA ARG A 16 -0.27 13.71 27.63
C ARG A 16 -1.67 13.11 27.59
N LYS A 17 -2.38 13.42 26.51
CA LYS A 17 -3.68 12.82 26.15
C LYS A 17 -3.57 11.85 24.97
N GLY A 18 -2.46 11.92 24.22
CA GLY A 18 -2.10 10.97 23.17
C GLY A 18 -1.89 9.55 23.68
N GLU A 19 -1.91 8.57 22.78
CA GLU A 19 -1.62 7.18 23.16
C GLU A 19 -0.11 6.98 23.33
N VAL A 20 0.28 6.20 24.35
CA VAL A 20 1.68 5.92 24.69
C VAL A 20 1.87 4.41 24.69
N ARG A 21 2.79 3.90 23.85
CA ARG A 21 2.95 2.47 23.59
C ARG A 21 4.41 2.05 23.68
N PHE A 22 4.74 1.30 24.72
CA PHE A 22 6.09 0.79 25.01
C PHE A 22 6.16 -0.75 25.04
N ASP A 23 5.05 -1.42 24.72
CA ASP A 23 5.00 -2.88 24.61
C ASP A 23 5.79 -3.39 23.38
N SER A 24 6.26 -4.64 23.45
CA SER A 24 7.10 -5.25 22.43
C SER A 24 6.42 -5.32 21.06
N TYR A 25 5.10 -5.58 21.01
CA TYR A 25 4.37 -5.62 19.75
C TYR A 25 4.34 -4.25 19.09
N SER A 26 3.98 -3.20 19.83
CA SER A 26 3.99 -1.83 19.30
C SER A 26 5.39 -1.44 18.80
N LYS A 27 6.46 -1.77 19.52
CA LYS A 27 7.82 -1.48 19.07
C LYS A 27 8.16 -2.20 17.76
N VAL A 28 7.85 -3.49 17.66
CA VAL A 28 8.06 -4.28 16.45
C VAL A 28 7.27 -3.73 15.26
N LEU A 29 5.99 -3.38 15.45
CA LEU A 29 5.13 -2.87 14.38
C LEU A 29 5.67 -1.58 13.75
N TYR A 30 6.31 -0.74 14.57
CA TYR A 30 6.90 0.53 14.17
C TYR A 30 8.41 0.46 13.84
N SER A 31 9.02 -0.73 13.93
CA SER A 31 10.44 -0.93 13.65
C SER A 31 10.80 -0.93 12.16
N THR A 32 9.80 -0.98 11.27
CA THR A 32 9.99 -1.06 9.82
C THR A 32 9.19 0.00 9.07
N ASP A 33 9.59 0.29 7.83
CA ASP A 33 8.82 1.07 6.86
C ASP A 33 8.74 0.31 5.51
N ALA A 34 8.87 0.96 4.35
CA ALA A 34 8.93 0.28 3.06
C ALA A 34 10.38 0.04 2.57
N SER A 35 11.38 0.50 3.32
CA SER A 35 12.81 0.33 3.02
C SER A 35 13.34 -1.05 3.42
N ILE A 36 14.61 -1.31 3.11
CA ILE A 36 15.31 -2.54 3.51
C ILE A 36 15.70 -2.57 5.00
N TYR A 37 15.38 -1.56 5.80
CA TYR A 37 15.86 -1.43 7.19
C TYR A 37 14.83 -1.85 8.24
N GLN A 38 15.33 -2.23 9.42
CA GLN A 38 14.56 -2.47 10.64
C GLN A 38 15.34 -2.01 11.87
N ILE A 39 14.76 -1.09 12.65
CA ILE A 39 15.35 -0.61 13.92
C ILE A 39 14.24 -0.48 14.96
N GLU A 40 14.41 -1.15 16.10
CA GLU A 40 13.43 -1.10 17.18
C GLU A 40 13.37 0.30 17.85
N PRO A 41 12.19 0.93 17.97
CA PRO A 41 12.02 2.20 18.64
C PRO A 41 12.12 2.08 20.17
N ILE A 42 12.43 3.20 20.84
CA ILE A 42 12.37 3.31 22.31
C ILE A 42 10.93 3.12 22.79
N GLY A 43 9.98 3.71 22.05
CA GLY A 43 8.54 3.65 22.27
C GLY A 43 7.82 4.46 21.20
N VAL A 44 6.49 4.34 21.14
CA VAL A 44 5.65 5.02 20.15
C VAL A 44 4.65 5.90 20.88
N ILE A 45 4.54 7.16 20.47
CA ILE A 45 3.45 8.05 20.85
C ILE A 45 2.61 8.37 19.63
N ILE A 46 1.29 8.29 19.82
CA ILE A 46 0.30 8.71 18.83
C ILE A 46 -0.37 9.97 19.37
N PRO A 47 0.16 11.17 19.05
CA PRO A 47 -0.34 12.43 19.59
C PRO A 47 -1.78 12.70 19.11
N ARG A 48 -2.63 13.21 20.01
CA ARG A 48 -3.97 13.71 19.67
C ARG A 48 -3.95 15.20 19.38
N HIS A 49 -3.05 15.94 20.02
CA HIS A 49 -2.92 17.38 19.89
C HIS A 49 -1.44 17.79 19.82
N LYS A 50 -1.19 18.99 19.29
CA LYS A 50 0.15 19.62 19.28
C LYS A 50 0.85 19.60 20.65
N HIS A 51 0.09 19.79 21.74
CA HIS A 51 0.63 19.75 23.09
C HIS A 51 1.27 18.40 23.47
N ASP A 52 0.77 17.28 22.94
CA ASP A 52 1.38 15.97 23.17
C ASP A 52 2.78 15.90 22.53
N VAL A 53 2.94 16.50 21.35
CA VAL A 53 4.21 16.60 20.62
C VAL A 53 5.19 17.42 21.43
N LEU A 54 4.79 18.63 21.83
CA LEU A 54 5.58 19.57 22.63
C LEU A 54 6.08 18.94 23.93
N ALA A 55 5.19 18.23 24.65
CA ALA A 55 5.55 17.51 25.86
C ALA A 55 6.60 16.43 25.60
N THR A 56 6.52 15.68 24.49
CA THR A 56 7.59 14.73 24.12
C THR A 56 8.90 15.41 23.85
N VAL A 57 8.90 16.47 23.07
CA VAL A 57 10.17 17.11 22.71
C VAL A 57 10.86 17.68 23.96
N LYS A 58 10.10 18.32 24.85
CA LYS A 58 10.65 18.81 26.13
C LYS A 58 11.21 17.71 27.02
N LEU A 59 10.52 16.57 27.13
CA LEU A 59 11.01 15.41 27.87
C LEU A 59 12.23 14.77 27.20
N ALA A 60 12.19 14.62 25.88
CA ALA A 60 13.28 14.07 25.09
C ALA A 60 14.54 14.94 25.20
N ALA A 61 14.42 16.26 25.15
CA ALA A 61 15.53 17.18 25.37
C ALA A 61 16.08 17.09 26.80
N ARG A 62 15.21 16.96 27.80
CA ARG A 62 15.63 16.78 29.21
C ARG A 62 16.45 15.50 29.39
N TYR A 63 16.02 14.39 28.81
CA TYR A 63 16.65 13.08 28.95
C TYR A 63 17.65 12.73 27.83
N ARG A 64 17.84 13.64 26.87
CA ARG A 64 18.67 13.43 25.65
C ARG A 64 18.28 12.19 24.86
N LEU A 65 16.97 11.96 24.71
CA LEU A 65 16.42 10.83 23.97
C LEU A 65 16.10 11.23 22.53
N PRO A 66 16.47 10.43 21.52
CA PRO A 66 16.08 10.71 20.16
C PRO A 66 14.56 10.67 19.94
N VAL A 67 14.06 11.53 19.06
CA VAL A 67 12.67 11.64 18.62
C VAL A 67 12.61 11.53 17.10
N LEU A 68 11.67 10.75 16.59
CA LEU A 68 11.46 10.53 15.16
C LEU A 68 10.00 10.88 14.81
N PRO A 69 9.74 11.98 14.07
CA PRO A 69 8.41 12.26 13.54
C PRO A 69 8.09 11.31 12.38
N ARG A 70 6.93 10.66 12.44
CA ARG A 70 6.53 9.60 11.51
C ARG A 70 5.11 9.82 10.98
N GLY A 71 4.97 9.70 9.66
CA GLY A 71 3.68 9.66 8.96
C GLY A 71 3.20 8.23 8.71
N GLY A 72 2.79 7.91 7.48
CA GLY A 72 2.32 6.57 7.09
C GLY A 72 3.38 5.45 7.10
N GLY A 73 4.66 5.78 7.33
CA GLY A 73 5.77 4.82 7.30
C GLY A 73 5.97 4.21 5.91
N THR A 74 5.92 5.04 4.86
CA THR A 74 5.99 4.64 3.44
C THR A 74 7.36 4.90 2.80
N SER A 75 8.34 5.32 3.61
CA SER A 75 9.71 5.59 3.18
C SER A 75 10.37 4.34 2.59
N LEU A 76 11.16 4.55 1.53
CA LEU A 76 11.99 3.51 0.89
C LEU A 76 13.46 3.60 1.26
N SER A 77 13.84 4.65 1.99
CA SER A 77 15.24 4.98 2.28
C SER A 77 15.56 4.83 3.77
N GLY A 78 14.59 4.51 4.62
CA GLY A 78 14.79 4.32 6.05
C GLY A 78 14.70 5.61 6.87
N GLN A 79 14.06 6.67 6.34
CA GLN A 79 13.83 7.91 7.09
C GLN A 79 12.98 7.68 8.34
N THR A 80 12.05 6.72 8.27
CA THR A 80 11.01 6.55 9.27
C THR A 80 11.32 5.46 10.29
N VAL A 81 12.55 4.93 10.30
CA VAL A 81 13.03 3.93 11.27
C VAL A 81 14.24 4.46 12.03
N GLY A 82 14.35 4.10 13.31
CA GLY A 82 15.42 4.56 14.18
C GLY A 82 15.15 4.24 15.65
N HIS A 83 16.23 4.10 16.42
CA HIS A 83 16.15 3.89 17.86
C HIS A 83 15.82 5.23 18.55
N ALA A 84 14.54 5.57 18.53
CA ALA A 84 14.00 6.84 18.95
C ALA A 84 12.61 6.67 19.53
N ILE A 85 12.11 7.69 20.20
CA ILE A 85 10.68 7.85 20.47
C ILE A 85 10.00 8.22 19.15
N HIS A 86 9.17 7.34 18.62
CA HIS A 86 8.43 7.60 17.38
C HIS A 86 7.17 8.40 17.69
N LEU A 87 6.89 9.43 16.88
CA LEU A 87 5.67 10.21 16.92
C LEU A 87 4.84 9.94 15.65
N ASP A 88 3.77 9.14 15.76
CA ASP A 88 2.90 8.81 14.63
C ASP A 88 1.71 9.77 14.53
N PHE A 89 1.76 10.68 13.57
CA PHE A 89 0.75 11.72 13.37
C PHE A 89 -0.52 11.23 12.65
N SER A 90 -0.47 10.06 12.03
CA SER A 90 -1.46 9.65 11.02
C SER A 90 -2.86 9.31 11.57
N LYS A 91 -2.98 9.00 12.87
CA LYS A 91 -4.24 8.57 13.48
C LYS A 91 -5.15 9.72 13.89
N TYR A 92 -4.60 10.78 14.49
CA TYR A 92 -5.39 11.84 15.14
C TYR A 92 -5.06 13.27 14.68
N LEU A 93 -3.78 13.60 14.42
CA LEU A 93 -3.35 14.92 13.95
C LEU A 93 -3.44 15.01 12.41
N ASN A 94 -4.65 14.86 11.88
CA ASN A 94 -4.96 14.75 10.46
C ASN A 94 -6.10 15.66 9.98
N GLN A 95 -6.23 16.85 10.57
CA GLN A 95 -7.26 17.83 10.20
C GLN A 95 -6.82 18.77 9.06
N ILE A 96 -7.79 19.13 8.21
CA ILE A 96 -7.70 20.29 7.31
C ILE A 96 -8.19 21.49 8.13
N VAL A 97 -7.26 22.34 8.54
CA VAL A 97 -7.51 23.43 9.51
C VAL A 97 -8.15 24.64 8.84
N GLU A 98 -7.70 24.97 7.64
CA GLU A 98 -8.15 26.17 6.91
C GLU A 98 -8.14 25.91 5.41
N PHE A 99 -9.10 26.47 4.68
CA PHE A 99 -9.10 26.49 3.22
C PHE A 99 -9.47 27.89 2.76
N ASN A 100 -8.62 28.51 1.95
CA ASN A 100 -8.82 29.84 1.40
C ASN A 100 -8.71 29.77 -0.12
N LEU A 101 -9.84 29.96 -0.78
CA LEU A 101 -9.95 29.90 -2.23
C LEU A 101 -9.38 31.17 -2.90
N GLU A 102 -9.63 32.33 -2.31
CA GLU A 102 -9.23 33.63 -2.87
C GLU A 102 -7.70 33.77 -2.94
N GLU A 103 -7.01 33.35 -1.88
CA GLU A 103 -5.55 33.34 -1.82
C GLU A 103 -4.92 32.03 -2.34
N GLY A 104 -5.73 31.02 -2.68
CA GLY A 104 -5.25 29.76 -3.28
C GLY A 104 -4.39 28.89 -2.36
N TYR A 105 -4.81 28.69 -1.09
CA TYR A 105 -4.10 27.82 -0.15
C TYR A 105 -5.00 26.96 0.74
N VAL A 106 -4.37 25.98 1.38
CA VAL A 106 -4.93 25.16 2.45
C VAL A 106 -3.95 25.10 3.63
N ARG A 107 -4.47 25.06 4.86
CA ARG A 107 -3.70 24.80 6.08
C ARG A 107 -4.08 23.43 6.64
N VAL A 108 -3.08 22.64 6.98
CA VAL A 108 -3.26 21.22 7.30
C VAL A 108 -2.35 20.77 8.44
N GLU A 109 -2.81 19.80 9.21
CA GLU A 109 -1.99 19.05 10.15
C GLU A 109 -1.12 17.99 9.42
N PRO A 110 0.04 17.60 9.98
CA PRO A 110 1.02 16.74 9.29
C PRO A 110 0.52 15.32 8.99
N GLY A 111 -0.52 14.84 9.68
CA GLY A 111 -1.09 13.51 9.50
C GLY A 111 -2.12 13.40 8.37
N VAL A 112 -2.53 14.51 7.74
CA VAL A 112 -3.44 14.50 6.58
C VAL A 112 -2.82 13.68 5.45
N VAL A 113 -3.58 12.73 4.91
CA VAL A 113 -3.15 11.93 3.74
C VAL A 113 -3.41 12.71 2.45
N GLN A 114 -2.47 12.63 1.50
CA GLN A 114 -2.52 13.40 0.26
C GLN A 114 -3.84 13.19 -0.53
N ASP A 115 -4.26 11.94 -0.75
CA ASP A 115 -5.51 11.67 -1.48
C ASP A 115 -6.75 12.11 -0.69
N GLU A 116 -6.71 12.13 0.65
CA GLU A 116 -7.80 12.66 1.49
C GLU A 116 -7.93 14.19 1.31
N LEU A 117 -6.80 14.91 1.25
CA LEU A 117 -6.80 16.34 0.90
C LEU A 117 -7.31 16.57 -0.53
N ASN A 118 -6.83 15.81 -1.51
CA ASN A 118 -7.27 15.96 -2.90
C ASN A 118 -8.75 15.58 -3.09
N ALA A 119 -9.27 14.63 -2.32
CA ALA A 119 -10.70 14.32 -2.30
C ALA A 119 -11.53 15.50 -1.76
N TYR A 120 -11.02 16.22 -0.74
CA TYR A 120 -11.64 17.44 -0.22
C TYR A 120 -11.60 18.61 -1.23
N LEU A 121 -10.48 18.80 -1.93
CA LEU A 121 -10.30 19.90 -2.89
C LEU A 121 -11.04 19.68 -4.23
N ARG A 122 -11.22 18.43 -4.64
CA ARG A 122 -11.76 18.06 -5.95
C ARG A 122 -13.13 18.68 -6.30
N PRO A 123 -14.16 18.66 -5.44
CA PRO A 123 -15.44 19.30 -5.71
C PRO A 123 -15.35 20.83 -5.88
N ARG A 124 -14.25 21.44 -5.43
CA ARG A 124 -13.99 22.88 -5.50
C ARG A 124 -13.15 23.25 -6.73
N GLY A 125 -12.72 22.27 -7.53
CA GLY A 125 -11.92 22.50 -8.74
C GLY A 125 -10.41 22.61 -8.50
N PHE A 126 -9.90 22.19 -7.33
CA PHE A 126 -8.47 22.28 -6.98
C PHE A 126 -7.85 20.94 -6.61
N LEU A 127 -6.52 20.89 -6.61
CA LEU A 127 -5.67 19.80 -6.14
C LEU A 127 -4.41 20.35 -5.45
N LEU A 128 -3.73 19.52 -4.66
CA LEU A 128 -2.33 19.72 -4.29
C LEU A 128 -1.44 19.15 -5.40
N GLY A 129 -0.49 19.95 -5.89
CA GLY A 129 0.29 19.68 -7.11
C GLY A 129 1.13 18.39 -7.08
N PRO A 130 2.05 18.20 -6.12
CA PRO A 130 2.91 17.02 -6.08
C PRO A 130 2.07 15.76 -5.91
N ASP A 131 2.32 14.71 -6.70
CA ASP A 131 1.47 13.53 -6.83
C ASP A 131 2.22 12.20 -6.60
N THR A 132 2.51 11.89 -5.34
CA THR A 132 3.32 10.72 -5.00
C THR A 132 2.64 9.40 -5.42
N ALA A 133 3.41 8.38 -5.79
CA ALA A 133 2.88 7.02 -6.00
C ALA A 133 2.21 6.44 -4.74
N SER A 134 2.60 6.95 -3.57
CA SER A 134 2.03 6.60 -2.27
C SER A 134 0.88 7.50 -1.80
N SER A 135 0.30 8.35 -2.66
CA SER A 135 -0.65 9.41 -2.29
C SER A 135 -1.84 8.95 -1.43
N SER A 136 -2.24 7.68 -1.56
CA SER A 136 -3.33 7.07 -0.78
C SER A 136 -3.00 6.77 0.68
N ARG A 137 -1.73 6.89 1.09
CA ARG A 137 -1.28 6.70 2.49
C ARG A 137 -0.13 7.60 2.94
N ALA A 138 0.51 8.33 2.02
CA ALA A 138 1.53 9.32 2.35
C ALA A 138 0.88 10.51 3.04
N THR A 139 1.41 10.89 4.21
CA THR A 139 0.93 12.05 4.94
C THR A 139 1.71 13.29 4.52
N LEU A 140 1.09 14.48 4.63
CA LEU A 140 1.69 15.74 4.20
C LEU A 140 2.94 16.09 5.00
N GLY A 141 3.01 15.76 6.29
CA GLY A 141 4.23 15.89 7.09
C GLY A 141 5.36 14.99 6.57
N GLY A 142 5.04 13.79 6.10
CA GLY A 142 6.01 12.90 5.44
C GLY A 142 6.49 13.47 4.11
N MET A 143 5.58 14.02 3.29
CA MET A 143 5.93 14.66 2.03
C MET A 143 6.84 15.87 2.23
N ILE A 144 6.57 16.68 3.25
CA ILE A 144 7.43 17.81 3.66
C ILE A 144 8.79 17.30 4.10
N GLY A 145 8.84 16.31 5.00
CA GLY A 145 10.09 15.74 5.48
C GLY A 145 10.96 15.15 4.36
N ASN A 146 10.33 14.64 3.30
CA ASN A 146 11.01 13.98 2.18
C ASN A 146 11.12 14.84 0.91
N ASN A 147 10.67 16.10 0.94
CA ASN A 147 10.52 16.96 -0.24
C ASN A 147 9.92 16.23 -1.47
N SER A 148 8.86 15.47 -1.24
CA SER A 148 8.32 14.53 -2.23
C SER A 148 7.86 15.21 -3.51
N ALA A 149 7.83 14.45 -4.60
CA ALA A 149 7.37 14.86 -5.92
C ALA A 149 6.47 13.76 -6.53
N GLY A 150 6.33 13.72 -7.86
CA GLY A 150 5.48 12.75 -8.52
C GLY A 150 5.56 12.81 -10.04
N ALA A 151 4.59 12.19 -10.73
CA ALA A 151 4.58 12.11 -12.19
C ALA A 151 4.42 13.49 -12.87
N HIS A 152 3.73 14.41 -12.20
CA HIS A 152 3.43 15.75 -12.72
C HIS A 152 4.44 16.82 -12.27
N SER A 153 5.61 16.41 -11.77
CA SER A 153 6.62 17.36 -11.28
C SER A 153 7.14 18.33 -12.34
N ILE A 154 7.04 17.98 -13.63
CA ILE A 154 7.39 18.91 -14.72
C ILE A 154 6.47 20.14 -14.77
N LEU A 155 5.23 20.01 -14.30
CA LEU A 155 4.27 21.11 -14.19
C LEU A 155 4.25 21.75 -12.79
N TYR A 156 4.24 20.91 -11.76
CA TYR A 156 3.97 21.37 -10.38
C TYR A 156 5.22 21.48 -9.50
N GLY A 157 6.36 20.95 -9.93
CA GLY A 157 7.56 20.90 -9.08
C GLY A 157 7.44 19.88 -7.95
N LYS A 158 8.08 20.20 -6.81
CA LYS A 158 8.19 19.33 -5.62
C LYS A 158 7.42 19.94 -4.45
N THR A 159 7.35 19.22 -3.33
CA THR A 159 6.68 19.69 -2.11
C THR A 159 7.20 21.06 -1.64
N ILE A 160 8.51 21.33 -1.73
CA ILE A 160 9.09 22.64 -1.36
C ILE A 160 8.49 23.81 -2.13
N ASP A 161 8.06 23.59 -3.38
CA ASP A 161 7.50 24.63 -4.25
C ASP A 161 6.04 24.96 -3.88
N HIS A 162 5.43 24.16 -3.00
CA HIS A 162 4.06 24.32 -2.51
C HIS A 162 3.97 24.77 -1.06
N VAL A 163 5.07 24.76 -0.30
CA VAL A 163 5.06 25.22 1.10
C VAL A 163 5.12 26.74 1.14
N LEU A 164 4.09 27.36 1.72
CA LEU A 164 4.01 28.81 1.95
C LEU A 164 4.46 29.22 3.36
N GLY A 165 4.54 28.24 4.25
CA GLY A 165 4.97 28.41 5.64
C GLY A 165 4.52 27.24 6.51
N MET A 166 5.08 27.11 7.71
CA MET A 166 4.79 26.01 8.63
C MET A 166 4.98 26.40 10.09
N ASN A 167 4.19 25.78 10.96
CA ASN A 167 4.40 25.80 12.40
C ASN A 167 5.21 24.56 12.79
N VAL A 168 6.28 24.76 13.56
CA VAL A 168 7.20 23.70 13.96
C VAL A 168 7.53 23.74 15.45
N ILE A 169 8.00 22.62 15.96
CA ILE A 169 8.64 22.50 17.28
C ILE A 169 10.12 22.20 17.06
N LEU A 170 10.99 23.03 17.63
CA LEU A 170 12.45 22.87 17.58
C LEU A 170 12.95 21.90 18.66
N SER A 171 14.23 21.49 18.58
CA SER A 171 14.84 20.48 19.45
C SER A 171 14.77 20.82 20.96
N ASN A 172 14.74 22.10 21.34
CA ASN A 172 14.58 22.55 22.73
C ASN A 172 13.11 22.63 23.19
N GLY A 173 12.14 22.32 22.32
CA GLY A 173 10.71 22.48 22.58
C GLY A 173 10.20 23.92 22.40
N GLU A 174 10.94 24.80 21.75
CA GLU A 174 10.48 26.11 21.29
C GLU A 174 9.54 25.95 20.09
N GLU A 175 8.43 26.69 20.10
CA GLU A 175 7.50 26.74 18.96
C GLU A 175 7.93 27.88 18.04
N ALA A 176 8.04 27.60 16.74
CA ALA A 176 8.42 28.58 15.73
C ALA A 176 7.47 28.55 14.54
N ALA A 177 7.25 29.72 13.93
CA ALA A 177 6.50 29.87 12.69
C ALA A 177 7.48 30.26 11.58
N LEU A 178 7.67 29.36 10.62
CA LEU A 178 8.63 29.52 9.52
C LEU A 178 7.90 29.87 8.24
N GLY A 179 8.47 30.79 7.46
CA GLY A 179 7.96 31.22 6.16
C GLY A 179 8.85 32.32 5.58
N PRO A 180 8.51 32.83 4.37
CA PRO A 180 9.25 33.90 3.73
C PRO A 180 9.21 35.19 4.57
N LEU A 181 10.37 35.81 4.77
CA LEU A 181 10.53 37.02 5.57
C LEU A 181 10.87 38.23 4.71
N SER A 182 10.37 39.41 5.10
CA SER A 182 10.92 40.70 4.64
C SER A 182 12.28 40.96 5.28
N ASP A 183 13.07 41.86 4.70
CA ASP A 183 14.39 42.25 5.23
C ASP A 183 14.29 42.79 6.67
N GLU A 184 13.26 43.59 6.96
CA GLU A 184 12.98 44.09 8.31
C GLU A 184 12.68 42.96 9.30
N THR A 185 11.83 42.01 8.89
CA THR A 185 11.49 40.87 9.76
C THR A 185 12.69 39.96 9.97
N LEU A 186 13.51 39.78 8.94
CA LEU A 186 14.76 39.03 9.03
C LEU A 186 15.73 39.69 10.01
N ALA A 187 15.93 41.01 9.92
CA ALA A 187 16.77 41.76 10.86
C ALA A 187 16.33 41.54 12.31
N ASN A 188 15.03 41.65 12.59
CA ASN A 188 14.47 41.39 13.92
C ASN A 188 14.71 39.93 14.38
N ARG A 189 14.59 38.95 13.48
CA ARG A 189 14.86 37.53 13.80
C ARG A 189 16.34 37.26 14.06
N LEU A 190 17.25 38.09 13.57
CA LEU A 190 18.69 37.96 13.81
C LEU A 190 19.14 38.52 15.17
N GLU A 191 18.32 39.33 15.86
CA GLU A 191 18.69 39.98 17.13
C GLU A 191 18.33 39.18 18.39
N GLY A 192 17.37 38.24 18.32
CA GLY A 192 16.91 37.50 19.51
C GLY A 192 17.87 36.40 20.04
N ASP A 193 17.56 35.85 21.21
CA ASP A 193 18.43 34.89 21.94
C ASP A 193 17.97 33.42 21.84
N GLY A 194 16.79 33.16 21.27
CA GLY A 194 16.18 31.84 21.16
C GLY A 194 16.97 30.88 20.27
N LEU A 195 16.58 29.60 20.29
CA LEU A 195 17.15 28.62 19.36
C LEU A 195 16.81 28.99 17.92
N GLU A 196 15.59 29.47 17.67
CA GLU A 196 15.17 29.97 16.37
C GLU A 196 16.12 31.05 15.84
N ASN A 197 16.42 32.08 16.65
CA ASN A 197 17.29 33.18 16.25
C ASN A 197 18.73 32.72 15.94
N ARG A 198 19.26 31.80 16.75
CA ARG A 198 20.59 31.19 16.49
C ARG A 198 20.63 30.45 15.16
N VAL A 199 19.54 29.75 14.81
CA VAL A 199 19.40 29.07 13.52
C VAL A 199 19.42 30.09 12.37
N TYR A 200 18.64 31.17 12.45
CA TYR A 200 18.65 32.23 11.43
C TYR A 200 20.05 32.77 11.18
N ARG A 201 20.76 33.17 12.25
CA ARG A 201 22.15 33.67 12.15
C ARG A 201 23.09 32.65 11.52
N ALA A 202 23.03 31.40 11.97
CA ALA A 202 23.94 30.37 11.48
C ALA A 202 23.70 30.00 10.02
N VAL A 203 22.43 29.87 9.60
CA VAL A 203 22.10 29.55 8.20
C VAL A 203 22.53 30.70 7.28
N GLN A 204 22.27 31.95 7.67
CA GLN A 204 22.71 33.12 6.90
C GLN A 204 24.23 33.14 6.72
N ALA A 205 24.98 32.96 7.81
CA ALA A 205 26.45 32.91 7.76
C ALA A 205 26.95 31.74 6.90
N LEU A 206 26.41 30.53 7.09
CA LEU A 206 26.83 29.35 6.33
C LEU A 206 26.58 29.48 4.83
N VAL A 207 25.46 30.08 4.44
CA VAL A 207 25.14 30.31 3.03
C VAL A 207 26.13 31.30 2.41
N GLU A 208 26.45 32.38 3.11
CA GLU A 208 27.38 33.40 2.59
C GLU A 208 28.81 32.85 2.52
N GLU A 209 29.30 32.21 3.58
CA GLU A 209 30.63 31.59 3.64
C GLU A 209 30.85 30.54 2.53
N ASN A 210 29.78 29.84 2.12
CA ASN A 210 29.86 28.72 1.18
C ASN A 210 29.23 29.01 -0.19
N ARG A 211 28.85 30.26 -0.49
CA ARG A 211 28.10 30.65 -1.70
C ARG A 211 28.66 30.07 -2.99
N ASN A 212 29.98 30.22 -3.21
CA ASN A 212 30.66 29.72 -4.41
C ASN A 212 30.65 28.19 -4.49
N GLU A 213 30.83 27.51 -3.35
CA GLU A 213 30.84 26.05 -3.31
C GLU A 213 29.44 25.48 -3.53
N ILE A 214 28.41 26.11 -2.96
CA ILE A 214 27.00 25.79 -3.22
C ILE A 214 26.72 25.88 -4.73
N GLN A 215 27.13 26.98 -5.38
CA GLN A 215 26.92 27.16 -6.82
C GLN A 215 27.62 26.06 -7.64
N ARG A 216 28.84 25.67 -7.24
CA ARG A 216 29.67 24.69 -7.94
C ARG A 216 29.20 23.24 -7.79
N ARG A 217 28.79 22.82 -6.58
CA ARG A 217 28.60 21.40 -6.24
C ARG A 217 27.16 20.93 -6.30
N TYR A 218 26.17 21.81 -6.13
CA TYR A 218 24.77 21.38 -6.20
C TYR A 218 24.39 21.02 -7.64
N PRO A 219 23.82 19.82 -7.87
CA PRO A 219 23.30 19.42 -9.17
C PRO A 219 22.25 20.40 -9.70
N LYS A 220 22.34 20.77 -10.97
CA LYS A 220 21.39 21.68 -11.64
C LYS A 220 20.23 20.89 -12.24
N LEU A 221 19.42 20.29 -11.36
CA LEU A 221 18.30 19.42 -11.73
C LEU A 221 16.99 19.97 -11.17
N MET A 222 15.88 19.74 -11.87
CA MET A 222 14.55 20.02 -11.34
C MET A 222 14.25 19.17 -10.10
N ARG A 223 14.67 17.89 -10.13
CA ARG A 223 14.49 16.92 -9.04
C ARG A 223 15.82 16.53 -8.42
N ARG A 224 15.99 16.97 -7.18
CA ARG A 224 17.12 16.65 -6.32
C ARG A 224 16.62 16.70 -4.89
N VAL A 225 16.76 15.59 -4.17
CA VAL A 225 16.42 15.47 -2.76
C VAL A 225 17.54 14.68 -2.06
N SER A 226 18.72 15.28 -2.07
CA SER A 226 19.89 14.82 -1.32
C SER A 226 20.52 16.02 -0.62
N GLY A 227 21.02 15.81 0.60
CA GLY A 227 21.57 16.86 1.45
C GLY A 227 20.52 17.86 1.94
N TYR A 228 20.97 18.86 2.71
CA TYR A 228 20.13 20.00 3.07
C TYR A 228 20.04 21.02 1.93
N ASN A 229 18.98 21.83 1.89
CA ASN A 229 18.70 22.75 0.78
C ASN A 229 19.43 24.11 0.91
N LEU A 230 20.76 24.13 1.10
CA LEU A 230 21.53 25.38 1.16
C LEU A 230 21.44 26.19 -0.15
N ASP A 231 21.24 25.51 -1.29
CA ASP A 231 21.09 26.13 -2.60
C ASP A 231 19.81 26.98 -2.76
N GLU A 232 18.80 26.77 -1.92
CA GLU A 232 17.61 27.62 -1.90
C GLU A 232 17.88 29.03 -1.39
N PHE A 233 18.98 29.25 -0.65
CA PHE A 233 19.28 30.55 -0.01
C PHE A 233 20.23 31.43 -0.84
N ILE A 234 20.74 30.91 -1.97
CA ILE A 234 21.52 31.71 -2.94
C ILE A 234 20.68 32.18 -4.14
N LYS A 235 19.40 31.79 -4.19
CA LYS A 235 18.46 32.22 -5.22
C LYS A 235 17.93 33.62 -4.89
N ASP A 236 17.46 34.31 -5.92
CA ASP A 236 16.79 35.61 -5.78
C ASP A 236 15.36 35.40 -5.26
N GLN A 237 15.23 35.20 -3.95
CA GLN A 237 13.96 34.99 -3.26
C GLN A 237 14.08 35.39 -1.76
N PRO A 238 12.96 35.68 -1.08
CA PRO A 238 12.97 36.00 0.35
C PRO A 238 13.62 34.90 1.20
N PHE A 239 14.29 35.30 2.30
CA PHE A 239 14.88 34.35 3.24
C PHE A 239 13.77 33.55 3.94
N ASP A 240 13.81 32.24 3.83
CA ASP A 240 12.76 31.34 4.32
C ASP A 240 13.33 30.04 4.90
N LEU A 241 13.32 29.91 6.23
CA LEU A 241 13.78 28.67 6.89
C LEU A 241 12.86 27.48 6.68
N SER A 242 11.61 27.67 6.25
CA SER A 242 10.71 26.56 5.93
C SER A 242 11.32 25.70 4.81
N ARG A 243 12.03 26.32 3.86
CA ARG A 243 12.77 25.64 2.78
C ARG A 243 13.95 24.77 3.27
N MET A 244 14.54 25.10 4.41
CA MET A 244 15.55 24.26 5.06
C MET A 244 14.92 23.03 5.73
N VAL A 245 13.73 23.19 6.33
CA VAL A 245 13.01 22.10 6.99
C VAL A 245 12.41 21.10 6.00
N VAL A 246 11.94 21.57 4.83
CA VAL A 246 11.48 20.68 3.75
C VAL A 246 12.65 19.83 3.26
N GLY A 247 12.48 18.51 3.20
CA GLY A 247 13.55 17.56 2.83
C GLY A 247 14.55 17.25 3.95
N SER A 248 14.35 17.80 5.15
CA SER A 248 15.26 17.55 6.29
C SER A 248 15.05 16.20 6.97
N GLU A 249 14.06 15.41 6.54
CA GLU A 249 13.77 14.06 7.07
C GLU A 249 13.48 14.03 8.58
N GLY A 250 12.96 15.13 9.13
CA GLY A 250 12.68 15.27 10.56
C GLY A 250 13.95 15.45 11.41
N THR A 251 15.08 15.78 10.79
CA THR A 251 16.36 15.98 11.50
C THR A 251 16.54 17.40 12.04
N LEU A 252 15.74 18.38 11.59
CA LEU A 252 15.91 19.78 11.97
C LEU A 252 14.76 20.33 12.83
N ALA A 253 13.52 19.93 12.55
CA ALA A 253 12.34 20.35 13.30
C ALA A 253 11.19 19.35 13.14
N ILE A 254 10.19 19.43 14.03
CA ILE A 254 8.95 18.64 13.94
C ILE A 254 7.81 19.56 13.48
N VAL A 255 7.27 19.28 12.28
CA VAL A 255 6.16 20.03 11.71
C VAL A 255 4.86 19.68 12.44
N THR A 256 4.13 20.69 12.89
CA THR A 256 2.82 20.55 13.53
C THR A 256 1.68 21.08 12.66
N GLU A 257 1.99 21.95 11.70
CA GLU A 257 1.01 22.51 10.77
C GLU A 257 1.73 23.07 9.53
N ALA A 258 1.11 23.00 8.36
CA ALA A 258 1.67 23.55 7.13
C ALA A 258 0.61 24.33 6.33
N LYS A 259 1.00 25.49 5.79
CA LYS A 259 0.23 26.26 4.80
C LYS A 259 0.74 25.89 3.41
N LEU A 260 -0.12 25.31 2.57
CA LEU A 260 0.23 24.75 1.27
C LEU A 260 -0.53 25.44 0.14
N LYS A 261 0.18 25.77 -0.94
CA LYS A 261 -0.39 26.26 -2.20
C LYS A 261 -1.13 25.15 -2.93
N ILE A 262 -2.36 25.43 -3.35
CA ILE A 262 -3.19 24.54 -4.17
C ILE A 262 -3.23 25.01 -5.63
N MET A 263 -3.49 24.09 -6.55
CA MET A 263 -3.50 24.32 -7.99
C MET A 263 -4.87 24.02 -8.58
N PRO A 264 -5.30 24.75 -9.63
CA PRO A 264 -6.51 24.40 -10.36
C PRO A 264 -6.38 23.00 -10.99
N ARG A 265 -7.48 22.26 -11.00
CA ARG A 265 -7.54 20.96 -11.68
C ARG A 265 -7.59 21.16 -13.20
N PRO A 266 -6.91 20.30 -13.99
CA PRO A 266 -7.08 20.30 -15.43
C PRO A 266 -8.55 19.97 -15.79
N LYS A 267 -9.07 20.63 -16.85
CA LYS A 267 -10.45 20.40 -17.32
C LYS A 267 -10.55 19.12 -18.14
N PHE A 268 -9.61 18.91 -19.04
CA PHE A 268 -9.50 17.71 -19.87
C PHE A 268 -8.08 17.15 -19.78
N THR A 269 -8.01 15.82 -19.73
CA THR A 269 -6.78 15.05 -19.73
C THR A 269 -6.91 13.97 -20.79
N ALA A 270 -5.79 13.62 -21.43
CA ALA A 270 -5.72 12.46 -22.31
C ALA A 270 -4.32 11.83 -22.20
N LEU A 271 -4.26 10.51 -22.34
CA LEU A 271 -3.02 9.75 -22.21
C LEU A 271 -2.75 8.96 -23.49
N GLU A 272 -1.49 8.89 -23.93
CA GLU A 272 -1.04 7.95 -24.95
C GLU A 272 0.07 7.03 -24.39
N VAL A 273 -0.05 5.74 -24.66
CA VAL A 273 0.96 4.73 -24.32
C VAL A 273 1.72 4.33 -25.58
N VAL A 274 3.00 4.68 -25.61
CA VAL A 274 3.92 4.33 -26.70
C VAL A 274 4.69 3.07 -26.33
N HIS A 275 4.72 2.11 -27.25
CA HIS A 275 5.31 0.79 -27.04
C HIS A 275 6.65 0.67 -27.74
N PHE A 276 7.67 0.18 -27.02
CA PHE A 276 9.04 0.06 -27.51
C PHE A 276 9.56 -1.37 -27.35
N ARG A 277 10.51 -1.76 -28.20
CA ARG A 277 11.12 -3.11 -28.15
C ARG A 277 12.09 -3.25 -26.99
N SER A 278 12.59 -2.14 -26.46
CA SER A 278 13.47 -2.12 -25.28
C SER A 278 13.24 -0.88 -24.42
N LEU A 279 13.66 -0.96 -23.15
CA LEU A 279 13.66 0.19 -22.24
C LEU A 279 14.54 1.35 -22.74
N VAL A 280 15.66 1.03 -23.39
CA VAL A 280 16.61 2.04 -23.90
C VAL A 280 15.98 2.83 -25.04
N GLU A 281 15.30 2.15 -25.97
CA GLU A 281 14.55 2.79 -27.05
C GLU A 281 13.48 3.74 -26.51
N ALA A 282 12.79 3.34 -25.43
CA ALA A 282 11.79 4.20 -24.78
C ALA A 282 12.39 5.48 -24.20
N VAL A 283 13.58 5.44 -23.58
CA VAL A 283 14.20 6.66 -23.07
C VAL A 283 14.87 7.50 -24.16
N GLU A 284 15.27 6.90 -25.29
CA GLU A 284 15.76 7.64 -26.46
C GLU A 284 14.69 8.55 -27.06
N SER A 285 13.40 8.20 -26.94
CA SER A 285 12.30 9.06 -27.39
C SER A 285 12.00 10.25 -26.45
N SER A 286 12.63 10.31 -25.27
CA SER A 286 12.29 11.32 -24.24
C SER A 286 12.37 12.75 -24.75
N ARG A 287 13.38 13.07 -25.58
CA ARG A 287 13.57 14.43 -26.14
C ARG A 287 12.45 14.81 -27.09
N GLU A 288 12.05 13.89 -27.96
CA GLU A 288 10.99 14.13 -28.94
C GLU A 288 9.63 14.29 -28.26
N ILE A 289 9.37 13.51 -27.22
CA ILE A 289 8.13 13.61 -26.43
C ILE A 289 8.09 14.90 -25.62
N LEU A 290 9.20 15.27 -24.94
CA LEU A 290 9.26 16.51 -24.16
C LEU A 290 9.05 17.77 -25.03
N ALA A 291 9.51 17.74 -26.29
CA ALA A 291 9.27 18.83 -27.23
C ALA A 291 7.78 19.06 -27.54
N CYS A 292 6.91 18.08 -27.24
CA CYS A 292 5.45 18.21 -27.37
C CYS A 292 4.77 18.83 -26.14
N GLY A 293 5.50 19.13 -25.07
CA GLY A 293 4.98 19.77 -23.85
C GLY A 293 4.01 18.88 -23.05
N PRO A 294 4.40 17.65 -22.65
CA PRO A 294 3.53 16.77 -21.88
C PRO A 294 3.34 17.25 -20.43
N ALA A 295 2.21 16.88 -19.83
CA ALA A 295 1.93 17.07 -18.41
C ALA A 295 2.64 16.03 -17.53
N ALA A 296 2.82 14.82 -18.04
CA ALA A 296 3.59 13.74 -17.42
C ALA A 296 4.22 12.84 -18.50
N MET A 297 5.35 12.21 -18.18
CA MET A 297 6.04 11.25 -19.05
C MET A 297 6.69 10.17 -18.18
N GLU A 298 6.04 9.00 -18.12
CA GLU A 298 6.36 7.93 -17.19
C GLU A 298 6.85 6.67 -17.92
N LEU A 299 7.88 6.03 -17.36
CA LEU A 299 8.50 4.82 -17.91
C LEU A 299 8.02 3.56 -17.17
N LEU A 300 7.77 2.46 -17.90
CA LEU A 300 7.58 1.11 -17.36
C LEU A 300 8.41 0.09 -18.16
N ASP A 301 9.00 -0.89 -17.47
CA ASP A 301 9.77 -1.96 -18.10
C ASP A 301 9.02 -3.28 -18.24
N LYS A 302 9.64 -4.20 -18.97
CA LYS A 302 9.12 -5.57 -19.18
C LYS A 302 8.84 -6.33 -17.88
N MET A 303 9.70 -6.21 -16.85
CA MET A 303 9.52 -6.95 -15.61
C MET A 303 8.20 -6.60 -14.92
N ILE A 304 7.88 -5.30 -14.83
CA ILE A 304 6.61 -4.84 -14.26
C ILE A 304 5.42 -5.32 -15.08
N LEU A 305 5.54 -5.30 -16.42
CA LEU A 305 4.47 -5.74 -17.30
C LEU A 305 4.19 -7.24 -17.16
N ASP A 306 5.24 -8.06 -17.10
CA ASP A 306 5.12 -9.49 -16.91
C ASP A 306 4.51 -9.81 -15.54
N LEU A 307 4.92 -9.11 -14.46
CA LEU A 307 4.30 -9.26 -13.14
C LEU A 307 2.84 -8.78 -13.12
N GLY A 308 2.52 -7.70 -13.82
CA GLY A 308 1.17 -7.18 -13.96
C GLY A 308 0.20 -8.17 -14.62
N ARG A 309 0.64 -8.85 -15.69
CA ARG A 309 -0.13 -9.88 -16.41
C ARG A 309 -0.53 -11.07 -15.52
N HIS A 310 0.28 -11.38 -14.50
CA HIS A 310 0.02 -12.48 -13.57
C HIS A 310 -0.66 -12.02 -12.27
N SER A 311 -0.87 -10.72 -12.06
CA SER A 311 -1.52 -10.20 -10.86
C SER A 311 -3.04 -10.16 -11.01
N LEU A 312 -3.77 -10.57 -9.97
CA LEU A 312 -5.24 -10.63 -9.95
C LEU A 312 -5.91 -9.27 -10.21
N GLU A 313 -5.35 -8.17 -9.72
CA GLU A 313 -5.93 -6.83 -9.88
C GLU A 313 -5.50 -6.14 -11.18
N TYR A 314 -4.27 -6.38 -11.63
CA TYR A 314 -3.68 -5.61 -12.71
C TYR A 314 -3.87 -6.23 -14.08
N SER A 315 -3.93 -7.56 -14.19
CA SER A 315 -4.08 -8.25 -15.48
C SER A 315 -5.30 -7.76 -16.28
N ARG A 316 -6.43 -7.60 -15.61
CA ARG A 316 -7.71 -7.07 -16.12
C ARG A 316 -7.74 -5.55 -16.37
N ARG A 317 -6.59 -4.85 -16.24
CA ARG A 317 -6.43 -3.41 -16.52
C ARG A 317 -5.42 -3.13 -17.63
N MET A 318 -4.87 -4.18 -18.25
CA MET A 318 -3.74 -4.08 -19.18
C MET A 318 -4.14 -4.20 -20.65
N ASP A 319 -5.41 -3.98 -20.99
CA ASP A 319 -5.93 -4.03 -22.38
C ASP A 319 -5.24 -3.02 -23.31
N PHE A 320 -4.60 -2.00 -22.74
CA PHE A 320 -3.85 -0.99 -23.49
C PHE A 320 -2.51 -1.50 -24.05
N ILE A 321 -2.07 -2.69 -23.66
CA ILE A 321 -0.79 -3.28 -24.06
C ILE A 321 -0.90 -3.97 -25.42
N GLN A 322 -0.09 -3.52 -26.39
CA GLN A 322 0.01 -4.13 -27.71
C GLN A 322 1.31 -4.93 -27.88
N GLY A 323 1.20 -6.22 -28.22
CA GLY A 323 2.33 -7.13 -28.40
C GLY A 323 3.06 -7.48 -27.10
N ASP A 324 4.38 -7.68 -27.16
CA ASP A 324 5.24 -7.91 -26.00
C ASP A 324 6.34 -6.83 -25.88
N PRO A 325 6.00 -5.63 -25.38
CA PRO A 325 6.93 -4.52 -25.29
C PRO A 325 8.06 -4.79 -24.29
N GLY A 326 9.28 -4.33 -24.63
CA GLY A 326 10.42 -4.29 -23.72
C GLY A 326 10.40 -3.06 -22.79
N GLY A 327 9.63 -2.03 -23.16
CA GLY A 327 9.39 -0.84 -22.37
C GLY A 327 8.21 -0.02 -22.90
N LEU A 328 7.60 0.77 -22.03
CA LEU A 328 6.50 1.69 -22.36
C LEU A 328 6.85 3.12 -21.94
N MET A 329 6.39 4.08 -22.74
CA MET A 329 6.27 5.46 -22.31
C MET A 329 4.80 5.85 -22.19
N LEU A 330 4.38 6.28 -21.01
CA LEU A 330 3.03 6.76 -20.73
C LEU A 330 3.09 8.29 -20.71
N VAL A 331 2.38 8.93 -21.63
CA VAL A 331 2.44 10.38 -21.80
C VAL A 331 1.05 10.98 -21.61
N GLU A 332 0.91 11.89 -20.66
CA GLU A 332 -0.35 12.59 -20.40
C GLU A 332 -0.28 14.04 -20.88
N PHE A 333 -1.38 14.54 -21.44
CA PHE A 333 -1.56 15.93 -21.81
C PHE A 333 -2.77 16.53 -21.10
N TYR A 334 -2.65 17.80 -20.72
CA TYR A 334 -3.74 18.62 -20.23
C TYR A 334 -4.24 19.57 -21.32
N GLY A 335 -5.52 19.93 -21.25
CA GLY A 335 -6.12 20.94 -22.13
C GLY A 335 -7.42 21.51 -21.57
N ASP A 336 -7.86 22.59 -22.19
CA ASP A 336 -9.12 23.29 -21.89
C ASP A 336 -10.31 22.70 -22.65
N SER A 337 -10.07 21.86 -23.66
CA SER A 337 -11.10 21.14 -24.40
C SER A 337 -10.65 19.74 -24.82
N ARG A 338 -11.62 18.86 -25.11
CA ARG A 338 -11.36 17.52 -25.68
C ARG A 338 -10.56 17.58 -26.99
N ALA A 339 -10.92 18.49 -27.88
CA ALA A 339 -10.23 18.68 -29.17
C ALA A 339 -8.76 19.09 -29.01
N GLU A 340 -8.44 19.87 -27.98
CA GLU A 340 -7.06 20.30 -27.71
C GLU A 340 -6.18 19.12 -27.27
N VAL A 341 -6.66 18.28 -26.34
CA VAL A 341 -5.88 17.13 -25.87
C VAL A 341 -5.73 16.06 -26.95
N GLU A 342 -6.77 15.84 -27.76
CA GLU A 342 -6.72 14.95 -28.93
C GLU A 342 -5.69 15.46 -29.96
N PHE A 343 -5.69 16.77 -30.26
CA PHE A 343 -4.71 17.38 -31.16
C PHE A 343 -3.27 17.21 -30.65
N LYS A 344 -3.02 17.37 -29.34
CA LYS A 344 -1.68 17.19 -28.75
C LYS A 344 -1.20 15.73 -28.89
N ILE A 345 -2.07 14.76 -28.63
CA ILE A 345 -1.77 13.34 -28.84
C ILE A 345 -1.42 13.08 -30.31
N GLU A 346 -2.26 13.54 -31.25
CA GLU A 346 -2.01 13.34 -32.68
C GLU A 346 -0.74 14.02 -33.19
N ALA A 347 -0.41 15.19 -32.63
CA ALA A 347 0.84 15.88 -32.94
C ALA A 347 2.06 15.10 -32.45
N MET A 348 2.01 14.55 -31.23
CA MET A 348 3.07 13.70 -30.70
C MET A 348 3.21 12.41 -31.50
N GLU A 349 2.12 11.71 -31.78
CA GLU A 349 2.15 10.46 -32.54
C GLU A 349 2.76 10.67 -33.94
N ARG A 350 2.37 11.73 -34.65
CA ARG A 350 2.96 12.09 -35.96
C ARG A 350 4.47 12.34 -35.85
N ARG A 351 4.91 13.05 -34.81
CA ARG A 351 6.33 13.34 -34.56
C ARG A 351 7.11 12.05 -34.31
N LEU A 352 6.61 11.17 -33.44
CA LEU A 352 7.27 9.90 -33.13
C LEU A 352 7.35 8.97 -34.34
N ARG A 353 6.28 8.88 -35.14
CA ARG A 353 6.28 8.11 -36.39
C ARG A 353 7.27 8.66 -37.40
N HIS A 354 7.39 9.98 -37.52
CA HIS A 354 8.38 10.62 -38.41
C HIS A 354 9.83 10.26 -38.03
N HIS A 355 10.11 10.13 -36.73
CA HIS A 355 11.42 9.73 -36.21
C HIS A 355 11.59 8.21 -36.05
N HIS A 356 10.61 7.39 -36.48
CA HIS A 356 10.61 5.94 -36.34
C HIS A 356 10.75 5.44 -34.89
N LEU A 357 10.12 6.15 -33.94
CA LEU A 357 10.18 5.84 -32.51
C LEU A 357 8.89 5.14 -32.05
N GLY A 358 9.04 3.94 -31.47
CA GLY A 358 7.93 3.12 -31.00
C GLY A 358 7.25 2.34 -32.12
N TYR A 359 6.75 1.15 -31.80
CA TYR A 359 6.11 0.25 -32.77
C TYR A 359 4.57 0.24 -32.67
N ALA A 360 4.01 0.71 -31.55
CA ALA A 360 2.56 0.81 -31.33
C ALA A 360 2.20 1.97 -30.40
N TYR A 361 1.00 2.51 -30.57
CA TYR A 361 0.47 3.67 -29.85
C TYR A 361 -0.96 3.34 -29.41
N THR A 362 -1.23 3.43 -28.10
CA THR A 362 -2.57 3.23 -27.55
C THR A 362 -3.04 4.54 -26.92
N ARG A 363 -4.09 5.13 -27.48
CA ARG A 363 -4.71 6.36 -26.97
C ARG A 363 -5.75 6.00 -25.91
N ALA A 364 -5.77 6.76 -24.82
CA ALA A 364 -6.75 6.68 -23.74
C ALA A 364 -7.39 8.06 -23.55
N LEU A 365 -8.54 8.26 -24.21
CA LEU A 365 -9.25 9.54 -24.22
C LEU A 365 -10.33 9.57 -23.15
N GLU A 366 -10.85 8.41 -22.74
CA GLU A 366 -11.90 8.33 -21.75
C GLU A 366 -11.33 8.19 -20.32
N PRO A 367 -11.95 8.82 -19.30
CA PRO A 367 -11.42 8.80 -17.92
C PRO A 367 -11.20 7.40 -17.33
N ALA A 368 -12.02 6.43 -17.71
CA ALA A 368 -11.89 5.05 -17.23
C ALA A 368 -10.63 4.35 -17.76
N GLU A 369 -10.27 4.61 -19.02
CA GLU A 369 -9.07 4.05 -19.67
C GLU A 369 -7.81 4.66 -19.03
N GLN A 370 -7.79 5.99 -18.86
CA GLN A 370 -6.71 6.71 -18.20
C GLN A 370 -6.50 6.20 -16.76
N LEU A 371 -7.59 5.96 -16.03
CA LEU A 371 -7.54 5.44 -14.67
C LEU A 371 -6.91 4.03 -14.60
N ASN A 372 -7.21 3.15 -15.57
CA ASN A 372 -6.61 1.81 -15.62
C ASN A 372 -5.08 1.89 -15.79
N ILE A 373 -4.63 2.75 -16.70
CA ILE A 373 -3.21 2.97 -16.99
C ILE A 373 -2.49 3.53 -15.75
N TRP A 374 -3.05 4.57 -15.12
CA TRP A 374 -2.50 5.16 -13.90
C TRP A 374 -2.47 4.17 -12.73
N LYS A 375 -3.47 3.29 -12.61
CA LYS A 375 -3.47 2.24 -11.58
C LYS A 375 -2.32 1.27 -11.77
N VAL A 376 -2.07 0.79 -13.00
CA VAL A 376 -0.92 -0.07 -13.30
C VAL A 376 0.39 0.66 -12.96
N ARG A 377 0.56 1.91 -13.43
CA ARG A 377 1.77 2.70 -13.18
C ARG A 377 2.04 2.92 -11.68
N LYS A 378 1.02 3.26 -10.89
CA LYS A 378 1.14 3.44 -9.43
C LYS A 378 1.34 2.12 -8.68
N GLY A 379 0.87 0.99 -9.24
CA GLY A 379 1.01 -0.36 -8.68
C GLY A 379 2.40 -0.98 -8.84
N SER A 380 3.18 -0.51 -9.83
CA SER A 380 4.50 -1.03 -10.23
C SER A 380 5.45 -1.35 -9.06
N GLN A 381 5.53 -0.45 -8.08
CA GLN A 381 6.39 -0.63 -6.91
C GLN A 381 6.07 -1.93 -6.14
N GLY A 382 4.79 -2.18 -5.87
CA GLY A 382 4.38 -3.35 -5.12
C GLY A 382 4.38 -4.62 -5.97
N LEU A 383 4.18 -4.48 -7.30
CA LEU A 383 4.30 -5.56 -8.28
C LEU A 383 5.71 -6.12 -8.29
N LEU A 384 6.75 -5.28 -8.34
CA LEU A 384 8.15 -5.75 -8.29
C LEU A 384 8.44 -6.61 -7.05
N LEU A 385 7.80 -6.32 -5.92
CA LEU A 385 8.00 -7.08 -4.68
C LEU A 385 7.16 -8.37 -4.61
N SER A 386 6.31 -8.65 -5.61
CA SER A 386 5.55 -9.90 -5.74
C SER A 386 6.37 -11.05 -6.32
N VAL A 387 7.58 -10.80 -6.82
CA VAL A 387 8.52 -11.84 -7.29
C VAL A 387 8.70 -12.92 -6.21
N LEU A 388 8.46 -14.18 -6.54
CA LEU A 388 8.57 -15.30 -5.59
C LEU A 388 10.04 -15.65 -5.30
N GLY A 389 10.29 -16.22 -4.11
CA GLY A 389 11.64 -16.59 -3.66
C GLY A 389 12.37 -15.52 -2.85
N ASP A 390 13.61 -15.81 -2.46
CA ASP A 390 14.41 -14.96 -1.56
C ASP A 390 15.14 -13.82 -2.29
N LYS A 391 15.43 -13.96 -3.59
CA LYS A 391 15.92 -12.87 -4.44
C LYS A 391 14.76 -11.92 -4.77
N LYS A 392 14.82 -10.68 -4.28
CA LYS A 392 13.78 -9.66 -4.46
C LYS A 392 14.33 -8.41 -5.15
N PRO A 393 13.55 -7.69 -5.97
CA PRO A 393 13.91 -6.36 -6.46
C PRO A 393 13.88 -5.34 -5.31
N ILE A 394 15.03 -4.98 -4.75
CA ILE A 394 15.13 -4.16 -3.53
C ILE A 394 15.50 -2.69 -3.82
N ALA A 395 15.06 -1.81 -2.93
CA ALA A 395 15.21 -0.36 -3.01
C ALA A 395 16.46 0.13 -2.24
N PHE A 396 17.63 0.16 -2.88
CA PHE A 396 18.87 0.68 -2.26
C PHE A 396 19.64 1.68 -3.13
N VAL A 397 19.56 1.53 -4.45
CA VAL A 397 20.04 2.50 -5.46
C VAL A 397 18.86 3.08 -6.26
N GLU A 398 17.68 3.02 -5.67
CA GLU A 398 16.46 3.48 -6.33
C GLU A 398 16.52 5.02 -6.49
N ASP A 399 15.95 5.52 -7.59
CA ASP A 399 15.68 6.95 -7.82
C ASP A 399 16.88 7.90 -8.09
N PRO A 400 17.93 7.50 -8.83
CA PRO A 400 18.87 8.47 -9.37
C PRO A 400 18.18 9.41 -10.38
N ALA A 401 18.57 10.67 -10.33
CA ALA A 401 18.15 11.69 -11.30
C ALA A 401 19.37 12.24 -12.06
N VAL A 402 19.28 12.31 -13.38
CA VAL A 402 20.30 12.89 -14.27
C VAL A 402 19.65 13.85 -15.26
N PRO A 403 20.40 14.75 -15.93
CA PRO A 403 19.84 15.54 -17.02
C PRO A 403 19.22 14.63 -18.10
N VAL A 404 18.03 14.99 -18.60
CA VAL A 404 17.22 14.13 -19.48
C VAL A 404 17.99 13.74 -20.74
N GLU A 405 18.76 14.67 -21.30
CA GLU A 405 19.59 14.46 -22.48
C GLU A 405 20.68 13.39 -22.29
N LYS A 406 21.06 13.09 -21.03
CA LYS A 406 22.03 12.05 -20.70
C LYS A 406 21.40 10.73 -20.26
N LEU A 407 20.07 10.70 -20.09
CA LEU A 407 19.34 9.55 -19.55
C LEU A 407 19.57 8.24 -20.34
N PRO A 408 19.57 8.24 -21.70
CA PRO A 408 19.80 7.00 -22.46
C PRO A 408 21.16 6.36 -22.17
N GLU A 409 22.23 7.16 -22.18
CA GLU A 409 23.58 6.65 -21.92
C GLU A 409 23.76 6.24 -20.46
N PHE A 410 23.16 6.99 -19.53
CA PHE A 410 23.14 6.62 -18.11
C PHE A 410 22.52 5.23 -17.91
N LEU A 411 21.35 4.95 -18.51
CA LEU A 411 20.68 3.65 -18.37
C LEU A 411 21.46 2.50 -19.02
N ARG A 412 22.09 2.71 -20.19
CA ARG A 412 22.95 1.69 -20.82
C ARG A 412 24.11 1.30 -19.89
N ARG A 413 24.78 2.30 -19.30
CA ARG A 413 25.89 2.06 -18.36
C ARG A 413 25.42 1.44 -17.05
N PHE A 414 24.25 1.83 -16.56
CA PHE A 414 23.64 1.23 -15.38
C PHE A 414 23.30 -0.25 -15.61
N GLN A 415 22.69 -0.59 -16.74
CA GLN A 415 22.40 -1.98 -17.10
C GLN A 415 23.67 -2.82 -17.21
N LYS A 416 24.73 -2.26 -17.82
CA LYS A 416 26.05 -2.91 -17.89
C LYS A 416 26.67 -3.13 -16.50
N LEU A 417 26.52 -2.16 -15.60
CA LEU A 417 26.96 -2.28 -14.20
C LEU A 417 26.25 -3.44 -13.51
N LEU A 418 24.92 -3.52 -13.58
CA LEU A 418 24.17 -4.63 -12.97
C LEU A 418 24.58 -5.99 -13.56
N ALA A 419 24.75 -6.07 -14.88
CA ALA A 419 25.19 -7.29 -15.55
C ALA A 419 26.58 -7.75 -15.08
N ALA A 420 27.51 -6.82 -14.80
CA ALA A 420 28.83 -7.15 -14.25
C ALA A 420 28.77 -7.78 -12.85
N TYR A 421 27.67 -7.56 -12.12
CA TYR A 421 27.38 -8.17 -10.82
C TYR A 421 26.46 -9.39 -10.89
N ASP A 422 26.20 -9.93 -12.09
CA ASP A 422 25.30 -11.06 -12.34
C ASP A 422 23.90 -10.83 -11.73
N THR A 423 23.37 -9.62 -11.93
CA THR A 423 22.01 -9.26 -11.52
C THR A 423 21.31 -8.48 -12.63
N VAL A 424 19.98 -8.54 -12.59
CA VAL A 424 19.09 -7.68 -13.37
C VAL A 424 18.31 -6.79 -12.41
N GLY A 425 17.52 -5.85 -12.92
CA GLY A 425 16.68 -5.00 -12.10
C GLY A 425 15.36 -4.67 -12.78
N GLY A 426 14.38 -4.25 -11.98
CA GLY A 426 13.16 -3.62 -12.47
C GLY A 426 13.36 -2.12 -12.66
N TYR A 427 12.80 -1.55 -13.72
CA TYR A 427 12.93 -0.14 -14.09
C TYR A 427 11.55 0.50 -14.30
N TYR A 428 11.35 1.65 -13.68
CA TYR A 428 10.21 2.52 -13.90
C TYR A 428 10.60 3.94 -13.52
N GLY A 429 9.85 4.97 -13.87
CA GLY A 429 10.26 6.30 -13.44
C GLY A 429 9.54 7.45 -14.11
N HIS A 430 10.11 8.62 -13.88
CA HIS A 430 9.70 9.93 -14.37
C HIS A 430 10.70 10.37 -15.42
N ALA A 431 10.53 9.88 -16.64
CA ALA A 431 11.44 10.19 -17.74
C ALA A 431 11.43 11.70 -18.06
N SER A 432 10.33 12.41 -17.74
CA SER A 432 10.17 13.86 -17.96
C SER A 432 11.26 14.71 -17.31
N VAL A 433 11.85 14.20 -16.24
CA VAL A 433 12.77 14.91 -15.34
C VAL A 433 14.03 14.09 -15.07
N GLY A 434 14.27 13.06 -15.89
CA GLY A 434 15.49 12.26 -15.87
C GLY A 434 15.65 11.38 -14.63
N CYS A 435 14.53 11.04 -13.97
CA CYS A 435 14.49 10.34 -12.70
C CYS A 435 14.00 8.90 -12.89
N VAL A 436 14.81 7.89 -12.56
CA VAL A 436 14.45 6.48 -12.79
C VAL A 436 14.58 5.66 -11.52
N HIS A 437 13.52 4.95 -11.18
CA HIS A 437 13.46 3.94 -10.13
C HIS A 437 14.05 2.63 -10.63
N ILE A 438 15.17 2.23 -10.04
CA ILE A 438 15.89 1.01 -10.42
C ILE A 438 16.02 0.12 -9.19
N ARG A 439 15.56 -1.14 -9.32
CA ARG A 439 15.57 -2.12 -8.22
C ARG A 439 16.27 -3.41 -8.64
N PRO A 440 17.56 -3.57 -8.30
CA PRO A 440 18.29 -4.81 -8.56
C PRO A 440 17.71 -6.01 -7.77
N LEU A 441 17.74 -7.20 -8.36
CA LEU A 441 17.35 -8.46 -7.71
C LEU A 441 18.46 -8.97 -6.79
N ILE A 442 18.24 -8.92 -5.48
CA ILE A 442 19.23 -9.30 -4.47
C ILE A 442 18.57 -10.19 -3.41
N ASP A 443 19.31 -11.17 -2.91
CA ASP A 443 18.93 -11.93 -1.71
C ASP A 443 19.64 -11.37 -0.47
N LEU A 444 18.94 -10.56 0.31
CA LEU A 444 19.49 -9.94 1.52
C LEU A 444 19.77 -10.95 2.66
N LYS A 445 19.32 -12.21 2.54
CA LYS A 445 19.61 -13.27 3.51
C LYS A 445 21.00 -13.89 3.29
N GLN A 446 21.69 -13.55 2.21
CA GLN A 446 23.03 -14.06 1.91
C GLN A 446 24.12 -13.00 2.09
N ALA A 447 25.21 -13.35 2.76
CA ALA A 447 26.30 -12.41 3.06
C ALA A 447 27.00 -11.86 1.79
N SER A 448 27.21 -12.70 0.77
CA SER A 448 27.81 -12.29 -0.51
C SER A 448 26.96 -11.25 -1.25
N GLU A 449 25.64 -11.39 -1.18
CA GLU A 449 24.67 -10.50 -1.80
C GLU A 449 24.54 -9.17 -1.01
N VAL A 450 24.72 -9.20 0.32
CA VAL A 450 24.81 -7.97 1.14
C VAL A 450 26.07 -7.16 0.81
N GLU A 451 27.20 -7.80 0.52
CA GLU A 451 28.39 -7.06 0.06
C GLU A 451 28.19 -6.49 -1.36
N LYS A 452 27.47 -7.21 -2.21
CA LYS A 452 27.10 -6.76 -3.56
C LYS A 452 26.31 -5.44 -3.53
N ILE A 453 25.36 -5.26 -2.62
CA ILE A 453 24.58 -4.00 -2.54
C ILE A 453 25.46 -2.79 -2.26
N ARG A 454 26.49 -2.93 -1.40
CA ARG A 454 27.42 -1.85 -1.08
C ARG A 454 28.20 -1.41 -2.31
N ARG A 455 28.79 -2.38 -3.02
CA ARG A 455 29.59 -2.10 -4.22
C ARG A 455 28.78 -1.50 -5.36
N ILE A 456 27.58 -2.04 -5.62
CA ILE A 456 26.67 -1.47 -6.61
C ILE A 456 26.32 -0.02 -6.23
N SER A 457 26.01 0.25 -4.95
CA SER A 457 25.71 1.61 -4.47
C SER A 457 26.88 2.58 -4.66
N ASP A 458 28.11 2.15 -4.32
CA ASP A 458 29.33 2.94 -4.50
C ASP A 458 29.59 3.30 -5.96
N GLU A 459 29.42 2.34 -6.88
CA GLU A 459 29.61 2.55 -8.32
C GLU A 459 28.49 3.37 -8.95
N VAL A 460 27.24 3.18 -8.51
CA VAL A 460 26.11 4.03 -8.93
C VAL A 460 26.33 5.47 -8.48
N CYS A 461 26.85 5.69 -7.27
CA CYS A 461 27.24 7.03 -6.82
C CYS A 461 28.32 7.65 -7.72
N SER A 462 29.32 6.87 -8.15
CA SER A 462 30.31 7.34 -9.15
C SER A 462 29.63 7.80 -10.44
N LEU A 463 28.73 6.95 -10.96
CA LEU A 463 28.05 7.16 -12.22
C LEU A 463 27.15 8.40 -12.16
N VAL A 464 26.41 8.57 -11.07
CA VAL A 464 25.56 9.74 -10.85
C VAL A 464 26.39 11.03 -10.82
N ILE A 465 27.52 11.04 -10.10
CA ILE A 465 28.41 12.21 -10.05
C ILE A 465 28.94 12.56 -11.44
N GLU A 466 29.41 11.56 -12.20
CA GLU A 466 29.93 11.75 -13.56
C GLU A 466 28.90 12.38 -14.49
N PHE A 467 27.63 12.00 -14.35
CA PHE A 467 26.54 12.52 -15.17
C PHE A 467 26.01 13.89 -14.70
N GLY A 468 26.51 14.42 -13.58
CA GLY A 468 26.01 15.65 -12.96
C GLY A 468 24.64 15.45 -12.30
N GLY A 469 24.40 14.24 -11.79
CA GLY A 469 23.13 13.77 -11.24
C GLY A 469 22.95 13.97 -9.73
N SER A 470 21.86 13.41 -9.21
CA SER A 470 21.56 13.23 -7.78
C SER A 470 21.28 11.76 -7.47
N MET A 471 21.70 11.27 -6.30
CA MET A 471 21.41 9.89 -5.85
C MET A 471 19.94 9.68 -5.47
N SER A 472 19.23 10.78 -5.20
CA SER A 472 17.81 10.81 -4.92
C SER A 472 17.17 12.01 -5.62
N GLY A 473 16.19 11.73 -6.48
CA GLY A 473 15.36 12.74 -7.14
C GLY A 473 14.08 13.08 -6.36
N GLU A 474 13.58 12.15 -5.54
CA GLU A 474 12.39 12.30 -4.72
C GLU A 474 12.39 11.54 -3.40
N HIS A 475 13.14 10.43 -3.26
CA HIS A 475 13.00 9.52 -2.12
C HIS A 475 13.79 9.91 -0.87
N GLY A 476 14.52 11.03 -0.90
CA GLY A 476 15.41 11.46 0.18
C GLY A 476 16.64 10.58 0.35
N ASP A 477 17.49 10.93 1.30
CA ASP A 477 18.71 10.19 1.59
C ASP A 477 18.44 9.01 2.52
N GLY A 478 17.76 9.25 3.66
CA GLY A 478 17.53 8.26 4.71
C GLY A 478 18.81 7.52 5.12
N LEU A 479 18.67 6.27 5.56
CA LEU A 479 19.80 5.38 5.81
C LEU A 479 20.44 4.88 4.50
N ALA A 480 19.67 4.79 3.41
CA ALA A 480 20.12 4.24 2.14
C ALA A 480 21.24 5.05 1.47
N ARG A 481 21.19 6.39 1.53
CA ARG A 481 22.08 7.25 0.72
C ARG A 481 22.86 8.28 1.52
N SER A 482 22.52 8.53 2.79
CA SER A 482 23.20 9.57 3.59
C SER A 482 24.71 9.39 3.71
N HIS A 483 25.20 8.14 3.68
CA HIS A 483 26.64 7.85 3.69
C HIS A 483 27.39 8.34 2.44
N HIS A 484 26.69 8.61 1.34
CA HIS A 484 27.25 9.17 0.10
C HIS A 484 27.28 10.69 0.07
N ASN A 485 26.63 11.39 1.01
CA ASN A 485 26.46 12.84 0.93
C ASN A 485 27.79 13.61 0.94
N GLU A 486 28.79 13.15 1.69
CA GLU A 486 30.12 13.78 1.65
C GLU A 486 30.76 13.68 0.27
N ARG A 487 30.58 12.54 -0.40
CA ARG A 487 31.13 12.30 -1.73
C ARG A 487 30.41 13.12 -2.80
N LEU A 488 29.09 13.22 -2.72
CA LEU A 488 28.26 14.01 -3.62
C LEU A 488 28.59 15.51 -3.51
N PHE A 489 28.49 16.07 -2.31
CA PHE A 489 28.59 17.52 -2.08
C PHE A 489 30.00 18.01 -1.77
N GLY A 490 30.92 17.10 -1.44
CA GLY A 490 32.28 17.42 -1.04
C GLY A 490 32.39 17.74 0.45
N PRO A 491 33.61 17.71 1.00
CA PRO A 491 33.84 17.83 2.44
C PRO A 491 33.43 19.21 3.00
N VAL A 492 33.53 20.27 2.20
CA VAL A 492 33.15 21.63 2.60
C VAL A 492 31.66 21.73 2.88
N LEU A 493 30.82 21.36 1.92
CA LEU A 493 29.37 21.41 2.08
C LEU A 493 28.86 20.35 3.05
N TYR A 494 29.49 19.18 3.11
CA TYR A 494 29.12 18.17 4.10
C TYR A 494 29.35 18.67 5.54
N LYS A 495 30.47 19.36 5.78
CA LYS A 495 30.72 20.04 7.06
C LYS A 495 29.70 21.15 7.33
N ALA A 496 29.28 21.90 6.30
CA ALA A 496 28.20 22.87 6.42
C ALA A 496 26.88 22.18 6.81
N PHE A 497 26.55 21.02 6.24
CA PHE A 497 25.37 20.23 6.66
C PHE A 497 25.45 19.79 8.11
N GLN A 498 26.60 19.29 8.55
CA GLN A 498 26.81 18.94 9.96
C GLN A 498 26.62 20.14 10.87
N ARG A 499 27.06 21.34 10.46
CA ARG A 499 26.85 22.57 11.20
C ARG A 499 25.38 22.99 11.24
N VAL A 500 24.64 22.90 10.12
CA VAL A 500 23.19 23.12 10.08
C VAL A 500 22.50 22.21 11.11
N LYS A 501 22.77 20.90 11.06
CA LYS A 501 22.22 19.93 12.00
C LYS A 501 22.56 20.28 13.46
N ALA A 502 23.82 20.61 13.75
CA ALA A 502 24.27 20.92 15.11
C ALA A 502 23.63 22.21 15.68
N VAL A 503 23.28 23.18 14.83
CA VAL A 503 22.62 24.41 15.28
C VAL A 503 21.13 24.20 15.53
N PHE A 504 20.42 23.51 14.62
CA PHE A 504 19.01 23.17 14.83
C PHE A 504 18.79 22.20 16.00
N ASP A 505 19.74 21.29 16.21
CA ASP A 505 19.63 20.23 17.20
C ASP A 505 20.96 19.98 17.94
N PRO A 506 21.31 20.86 18.90
CA PRO A 506 22.58 20.79 19.63
C PRO A 506 22.78 19.51 20.45
N GLN A 507 21.68 18.83 20.80
CA GLN A 507 21.71 17.59 21.57
C GLN A 507 21.58 16.34 20.69
N ASN A 508 21.45 16.52 19.36
CA ASN A 508 21.29 15.45 18.38
C ASN A 508 20.10 14.51 18.68
N ILE A 509 18.96 15.07 19.14
CA ILE A 509 17.76 14.30 19.46
C ILE A 509 16.82 14.11 18.26
N LEU A 510 16.80 14.98 17.25
CA LEU A 510 15.86 14.91 16.13
C LEU A 510 16.37 13.96 15.03
N ASN A 511 15.74 12.79 14.92
CA ASN A 511 16.00 11.72 13.94
C ASN A 511 17.49 11.52 13.56
N PRO A 512 18.38 11.24 14.52
CA PRO A 512 19.82 11.17 14.28
C PRO A 512 20.22 10.09 13.26
N GLY A 513 21.35 10.32 12.58
CA GLY A 513 21.95 9.38 11.63
C GLY A 513 21.32 9.40 10.23
N LYS A 514 20.65 10.50 9.84
CA LYS A 514 20.13 10.74 8.50
C LYS A 514 20.60 12.10 8.01
N VAL A 515 20.76 12.24 6.70
CA VAL A 515 21.38 13.35 5.96
C VAL A 515 22.87 13.55 6.30
N VAL A 516 23.23 13.54 7.59
CA VAL A 516 24.60 13.62 8.10
C VAL A 516 24.84 12.56 9.16
N ASN A 517 26.11 12.16 9.31
CA ASN A 517 26.56 11.21 10.34
C ASN A 517 25.78 9.88 10.33
N ALA A 518 25.42 9.39 9.14
CA ALA A 518 24.67 8.15 8.99
C ALA A 518 25.58 6.92 9.19
N PRO A 519 25.01 5.80 9.69
CA PRO A 519 25.71 4.51 9.70
C PRO A 519 25.93 4.00 8.26
N GLY A 520 26.70 2.92 8.12
CA GLY A 520 26.85 2.24 6.83
C GLY A 520 25.53 1.67 6.31
N MET A 521 25.34 1.66 4.99
CA MET A 521 24.08 1.22 4.36
C MET A 521 23.73 -0.26 4.58
N THR A 522 24.69 -1.08 5.00
CA THR A 522 24.48 -2.51 5.28
C THR A 522 24.16 -2.77 6.75
N GLU A 523 24.13 -1.74 7.59
CA GLU A 523 23.73 -1.83 8.98
C GLU A 523 22.20 -1.81 9.12
N ASN A 524 21.68 -2.51 10.14
CA ASN A 524 20.25 -2.51 10.48
C ASN A 524 19.30 -2.99 9.36
N LEU A 525 19.76 -3.90 8.49
CA LEU A 525 18.91 -4.50 7.46
C LEU A 525 17.78 -5.32 8.10
N ARG A 526 16.55 -5.17 7.59
CA ARG A 526 15.36 -5.96 7.95
C ARG A 526 15.59 -7.44 7.72
N TYR A 527 16.14 -7.75 6.55
CA TYR A 527 16.64 -9.06 6.20
C TYR A 527 18.15 -8.88 6.06
N GLY A 528 18.93 -9.61 6.85
CA GLY A 528 20.39 -9.58 6.78
C GLY A 528 20.94 -10.99 6.74
N SER A 529 22.25 -11.13 6.59
CA SER A 529 22.93 -12.43 6.54
C SER A 529 22.73 -13.32 7.77
N LYS A 530 22.30 -12.74 8.90
CA LYS A 530 21.97 -13.44 10.15
C LYS A 530 20.47 -13.75 10.30
N TYR A 531 19.64 -13.26 9.39
CA TYR A 531 18.20 -13.46 9.45
C TYR A 531 17.87 -14.94 9.18
N GLN A 532 17.12 -15.54 10.08
CA GLN A 532 16.58 -16.89 9.92
C GLN A 532 15.13 -16.88 10.40
N ALA A 533 14.22 -17.36 9.56
CA ALA A 533 12.83 -17.54 9.93
C ALA A 533 12.60 -19.00 10.32
N ALA A 534 11.91 -19.22 11.44
CA ALA A 534 11.48 -20.55 11.85
C ALA A 534 10.48 -21.12 10.83
N GLU A 535 10.74 -22.35 10.38
CA GLU A 535 9.77 -23.12 9.60
C GLU A 535 8.81 -23.84 10.54
N ILE A 536 7.52 -23.83 10.21
CA ILE A 536 6.47 -24.51 10.97
C ILE A 536 5.78 -25.54 10.07
N ARG A 537 5.25 -26.60 10.68
CA ARG A 537 4.43 -27.57 9.96
C ARG A 537 3.07 -26.95 9.66
N THR A 538 2.70 -26.84 8.38
CA THR A 538 1.42 -26.23 7.97
C THR A 538 0.33 -27.25 7.68
N HIS A 539 -0.93 -26.81 7.79
CA HIS A 539 -2.14 -27.56 7.43
C HIS A 539 -2.66 -27.19 6.04
N TYR A 540 -2.36 -25.98 5.57
CA TYR A 540 -2.58 -25.51 4.21
C TYR A 540 -1.30 -25.62 3.38
N ASP A 541 -1.45 -25.72 2.05
CA ASP A 541 -0.31 -25.75 1.13
C ASP A 541 0.28 -24.35 0.89
N PHE A 542 1.51 -24.08 1.34
CA PHE A 542 2.25 -22.84 1.06
C PHE A 542 3.42 -23.05 0.08
N SER A 543 3.46 -24.19 -0.62
CA SER A 543 4.57 -24.55 -1.51
C SER A 543 4.79 -23.53 -2.63
N HIS A 544 3.72 -22.92 -3.16
CA HIS A 544 3.81 -21.85 -4.15
C HIS A 544 4.64 -20.64 -3.69
N GLN A 545 4.53 -20.25 -2.41
CA GLN A 545 5.34 -19.18 -1.82
C GLN A 545 6.70 -19.67 -1.29
N GLY A 546 6.94 -20.99 -1.29
CA GLY A 546 8.13 -21.61 -0.71
C GLY A 546 8.07 -21.76 0.82
N GLY A 547 6.87 -21.80 1.42
CA GLY A 547 6.67 -22.00 2.86
C GLY A 547 5.90 -20.87 3.56
N PHE A 548 5.50 -21.12 4.81
CA PHE A 548 4.69 -20.17 5.59
C PHE A 548 5.44 -18.87 5.89
N ALA A 549 6.72 -18.98 6.28
CA ALA A 549 7.54 -17.80 6.56
C ALA A 549 7.66 -16.89 5.33
N ARG A 550 7.96 -17.47 4.16
CA ARG A 550 8.03 -16.71 2.90
C ARG A 550 6.68 -16.10 2.50
N ALA A 551 5.56 -16.78 2.77
CA ALA A 551 4.22 -16.21 2.55
C ALA A 551 3.97 -14.97 3.43
N VAL A 552 4.42 -14.96 4.68
CA VAL A 552 4.39 -13.77 5.57
C VAL A 552 5.32 -12.67 5.05
N GLU A 553 6.50 -13.04 4.55
CA GLU A 553 7.51 -12.11 4.01
C GLU A 553 7.13 -11.46 2.68
N MET A 554 6.09 -11.95 1.99
CA MET A 554 5.52 -11.28 0.81
C MET A 554 5.04 -9.86 1.09
N CYS A 555 4.80 -9.49 2.36
CA CYS A 555 4.51 -8.12 2.72
C CYS A 555 5.73 -7.20 2.53
N SER A 556 5.65 -6.37 1.49
CA SER A 556 6.67 -5.38 1.13
C SER A 556 6.84 -4.22 2.14
N GLY A 557 5.83 -3.95 2.98
CA GLY A 557 5.85 -2.81 3.91
C GLY A 557 5.35 -1.47 3.32
N ILE A 558 4.98 -1.44 2.03
CA ILE A 558 4.54 -0.23 1.30
C ILE A 558 3.25 0.44 1.84
N GLY A 559 2.52 -0.25 2.72
CA GLY A 559 1.40 0.33 3.45
C GLY A 559 0.12 0.58 2.63
N VAL A 560 -0.08 -0.05 1.46
CA VAL A 560 -1.34 0.08 0.68
C VAL A 560 -2.58 -0.27 1.51
N CYS A 561 -2.44 -1.18 2.48
CA CYS A 561 -3.49 -1.52 3.44
C CYS A 561 -3.90 -0.40 4.40
N ARG A 562 -3.25 0.77 4.33
CA ARG A 562 -3.56 1.97 5.11
C ARG A 562 -4.40 3.01 4.36
N LYS A 563 -4.76 2.74 3.10
CA LYS A 563 -5.70 3.59 2.34
C LYS A 563 -7.11 3.53 2.96
N THR A 564 -7.89 4.58 2.77
CA THR A 564 -9.18 4.79 3.48
C THR A 564 -10.33 5.27 2.62
N LEU A 565 -10.05 5.80 1.42
CA LEU A 565 -11.08 6.33 0.53
C LEU A 565 -11.67 5.30 -0.42
N GLU A 566 -10.89 4.31 -0.82
CA GLU A 566 -11.27 3.37 -1.87
C GLU A 566 -10.79 1.93 -1.62
N GLY A 567 -11.44 1.00 -2.30
CA GLY A 567 -11.19 -0.43 -2.17
C GLY A 567 -11.73 -1.02 -0.87
N THR A 568 -11.40 -2.29 -0.68
CA THR A 568 -11.77 -3.13 0.46
C THR A 568 -10.58 -3.28 1.40
N MET A 569 -9.33 -3.21 0.92
CA MET A 569 -8.15 -3.43 1.78
C MET A 569 -7.75 -2.16 2.55
N CYS A 570 -7.72 -2.12 3.88
CA CYS A 570 -8.06 -3.14 4.88
C CYS A 570 -9.17 -2.60 5.81
N PRO A 571 -10.36 -3.25 5.92
CA PRO A 571 -11.51 -2.60 6.57
C PRO A 571 -11.27 -2.31 8.05
N SER A 572 -10.52 -3.18 8.74
CA SER A 572 -10.17 -2.97 10.15
C SER A 572 -9.25 -1.78 10.35
N TYR A 573 -8.29 -1.53 9.44
CA TYR A 573 -7.50 -0.29 9.49
C TYR A 573 -8.38 0.91 9.14
N MET A 574 -9.24 0.83 8.11
CA MET A 574 -10.13 1.94 7.75
C MET A 574 -11.00 2.39 8.93
N ALA A 575 -11.47 1.43 9.73
CA ALA A 575 -12.29 1.69 10.91
C ALA A 575 -11.48 2.19 12.12
N THR A 576 -10.31 1.60 12.39
CA THR A 576 -9.56 1.86 13.65
C THR A 576 -8.43 2.87 13.51
N ARG A 577 -7.95 3.06 12.28
CA ARG A 577 -6.72 3.78 11.91
C ARG A 577 -5.48 3.29 12.68
N ASP A 578 -5.49 2.03 13.13
CA ASP A 578 -4.41 1.44 13.92
C ASP A 578 -3.50 0.54 13.08
N GLU A 579 -2.18 0.71 13.20
CA GLU A 579 -1.18 -0.03 12.43
C GLU A 579 -1.34 -1.54 12.60
N GLU A 580 -1.63 -2.01 13.83
CA GLU A 580 -1.79 -3.43 14.14
C GLU A 580 -2.95 -4.08 13.35
N HIS A 581 -3.97 -3.29 13.01
CA HIS A 581 -5.14 -3.74 12.27
C HIS A 581 -4.99 -3.59 10.76
N SER A 582 -3.79 -3.28 10.27
CA SER A 582 -3.46 -3.31 8.85
C SER A 582 -2.89 -4.68 8.45
N THR A 583 -2.89 -4.99 7.15
CA THR A 583 -2.20 -6.19 6.64
C THR A 583 -0.71 -6.16 6.96
N ARG A 584 -0.08 -4.99 6.81
CA ARG A 584 1.34 -4.78 7.12
C ARG A 584 1.64 -5.06 8.59
N GLY A 585 0.84 -4.53 9.51
CA GLY A 585 1.01 -4.76 10.94
C GLY A 585 0.93 -6.24 11.31
N ARG A 586 -0.07 -6.96 10.78
CA ARG A 586 -0.22 -8.41 10.99
C ARG A 586 0.97 -9.20 10.46
N ALA A 587 1.41 -8.90 9.24
CA ALA A 587 2.57 -9.56 8.65
C ALA A 587 3.85 -9.27 9.45
N ASN A 588 4.05 -8.03 9.92
CA ASN A 588 5.19 -7.66 10.75
C ASN A 588 5.19 -8.37 12.11
N ALA A 589 4.04 -8.48 12.78
CA ALA A 589 3.92 -9.20 14.05
C ALA A 589 4.25 -10.68 13.90
N LEU A 590 3.68 -11.34 12.88
CA LEU A 590 3.97 -12.74 12.57
C LEU A 590 5.43 -12.95 12.20
N ARG A 591 5.99 -12.10 11.33
CA ARG A 591 7.40 -12.16 10.94
C ARG A 591 8.31 -12.04 12.16
N ALA A 592 8.01 -11.13 13.09
CA ALA A 592 8.81 -10.96 14.28
C ALA A 592 8.85 -12.20 15.18
N ALA A 593 7.73 -12.91 15.33
CA ALA A 593 7.73 -14.20 16.06
C ALA A 593 8.54 -15.27 15.30
N LEU A 594 8.41 -15.33 13.98
CA LEU A 594 9.13 -16.30 13.14
C LEU A 594 10.64 -16.02 13.08
N SER A 595 11.05 -14.75 13.08
CA SER A 595 12.45 -14.32 12.99
C SER A 595 13.16 -14.23 14.34
N GLY A 596 12.45 -14.47 15.44
CA GLY A 596 12.98 -14.37 16.81
C GLY A 596 13.08 -12.94 17.37
N SER A 597 12.55 -11.93 16.69
CA SER A 597 12.42 -10.57 17.25
C SER A 597 11.37 -10.49 18.36
N LEU A 598 10.37 -11.36 18.29
CA LEU A 598 9.54 -11.77 19.43
C LEU A 598 9.85 -13.24 19.73
N PRO A 599 9.65 -13.70 20.98
CA PRO A 599 9.76 -15.12 21.30
C PRO A 599 8.91 -15.97 20.36
N LEU A 600 9.42 -17.10 19.87
CA LEU A 600 8.67 -17.95 18.92
C LEU A 600 7.31 -18.41 19.50
N GLU A 601 7.23 -18.60 20.81
CA GLU A 601 5.98 -18.92 21.52
C GLU A 601 4.88 -17.87 21.35
N ASP A 602 5.25 -16.62 21.03
CA ASP A 602 4.31 -15.55 20.73
C ASP A 602 3.53 -15.76 19.43
N LEU A 603 3.97 -16.68 18.56
CA LEU A 603 3.19 -17.11 17.39
C LEU A 603 1.79 -17.61 17.79
N THR A 604 1.62 -18.10 19.02
CA THR A 604 0.33 -18.58 19.55
C THR A 604 -0.09 -17.81 20.81
N SER A 605 0.45 -16.62 21.09
CA SER A 605 0.05 -15.85 22.27
C SER A 605 -1.33 -15.21 22.10
N LYS A 606 -1.94 -14.85 23.24
CA LYS A 606 -3.17 -14.05 23.25
C LYS A 606 -2.99 -12.69 22.56
N ARG A 607 -1.80 -12.11 22.63
CA ARG A 607 -1.53 -10.81 21.99
C ARG A 607 -1.46 -10.93 20.47
N MET A 608 -0.84 -11.99 19.93
CA MET A 608 -0.88 -12.29 18.50
C MET A 608 -2.31 -12.54 18.02
N TYR A 609 -3.11 -13.27 18.80
CA TYR A 609 -4.53 -13.46 18.53
C TYR A 609 -5.25 -12.12 18.38
N GLN A 610 -5.06 -11.18 19.30
CA GLN A 610 -5.68 -9.85 19.23
C GLN A 610 -5.30 -9.07 17.95
N VAL A 611 -4.04 -9.15 17.51
CA VAL A 611 -3.59 -8.52 16.25
C VAL A 611 -4.34 -9.08 15.03
N LEU A 612 -4.62 -10.38 15.03
CA LEU A 612 -5.29 -11.07 13.92
C LEU A 612 -6.82 -11.09 14.04
N ASP A 613 -7.38 -10.87 15.22
CA ASP A 613 -8.81 -11.07 15.52
C ASP A 613 -9.72 -10.19 14.64
N LEU A 614 -9.38 -8.90 14.48
CA LEU A 614 -10.15 -7.96 13.63
C LEU A 614 -9.94 -8.15 12.12
N CYS A 615 -9.10 -9.10 11.68
CA CYS A 615 -9.01 -9.44 10.26
C CYS A 615 -10.31 -10.12 9.81
N LEU A 616 -11.01 -9.53 8.85
CA LEU A 616 -12.30 -10.05 8.35
C LEU A 616 -12.17 -11.21 7.36
N GLU A 617 -10.94 -11.66 7.07
CA GLU A 617 -10.68 -12.77 6.12
C GLU A 617 -11.26 -12.51 4.72
N CYS A 618 -11.48 -11.23 4.37
CA CYS A 618 -12.16 -10.81 3.15
C CYS A 618 -11.32 -10.95 1.88
N LYS A 619 -10.06 -11.38 1.98
CA LYS A 619 -9.09 -11.47 0.88
C LYS A 619 -8.84 -10.19 0.08
N GLY A 620 -9.29 -9.03 0.55
CA GLY A 620 -8.95 -7.75 -0.09
C GLY A 620 -7.44 -7.51 -0.19
N CYS A 621 -6.64 -8.09 0.71
CA CYS A 621 -5.18 -8.08 0.60
C CYS A 621 -4.61 -8.97 -0.49
N LYS A 622 -5.24 -10.12 -0.80
CA LYS A 622 -4.87 -10.98 -1.92
C LYS A 622 -5.22 -10.32 -3.25
N GLY A 623 -6.40 -9.70 -3.32
CA GLY A 623 -6.90 -9.01 -4.50
C GLY A 623 -6.19 -7.68 -4.77
N GLU A 624 -6.27 -6.72 -3.84
CA GLU A 624 -5.90 -5.32 -4.09
C GLU A 624 -4.45 -4.96 -3.75
N CYS A 625 -3.73 -5.78 -2.96
CA CYS A 625 -2.33 -5.51 -2.70
C CYS A 625 -1.52 -5.91 -3.94
N PRO A 626 -0.63 -5.04 -4.47
CA PRO A 626 0.17 -5.41 -5.62
C PRO A 626 1.17 -6.55 -5.33
N SER A 627 1.47 -6.80 -4.06
CA SER A 627 2.28 -7.95 -3.62
C SER A 627 1.46 -9.25 -3.39
N ASN A 628 0.14 -9.22 -3.66
CA ASN A 628 -0.80 -10.35 -3.54
C ASN A 628 -0.73 -11.13 -2.21
N VAL A 629 -0.53 -10.43 -1.09
CA VAL A 629 -0.44 -11.03 0.25
C VAL A 629 -1.77 -11.65 0.67
N ASP A 630 -1.83 -12.96 0.85
CA ASP A 630 -3.03 -13.67 1.33
C ASP A 630 -3.07 -13.76 2.86
N MET A 631 -3.37 -12.63 3.51
CA MET A 631 -3.50 -12.58 4.98
C MET A 631 -4.68 -13.42 5.51
N ALA A 632 -5.67 -13.74 4.67
CA ALA A 632 -6.77 -14.61 5.06
C ALA A 632 -6.24 -16.03 5.28
N LYS A 633 -5.53 -16.59 4.29
CA LYS A 633 -4.87 -17.90 4.39
C LYS A 633 -3.87 -17.96 5.55
N ILE A 634 -3.04 -16.92 5.70
CA ILE A 634 -2.10 -16.80 6.83
C ILE A 634 -2.84 -16.85 8.17
N LYS A 635 -3.96 -16.14 8.30
CA LYS A 635 -4.79 -16.17 9.53
C LYS A 635 -5.42 -17.55 9.75
N TYR A 636 -5.89 -18.22 8.71
CA TYR A 636 -6.47 -19.57 8.85
C TYR A 636 -5.44 -20.53 9.46
N GLU A 637 -4.23 -20.54 8.94
CA GLU A 637 -3.12 -21.35 9.46
C GLU A 637 -2.78 -20.97 10.91
N PHE A 638 -2.67 -19.67 11.21
CA PHE A 638 -2.47 -19.19 12.59
C PHE A 638 -3.55 -19.70 13.56
N LEU A 639 -4.83 -19.65 13.16
CA LEU A 639 -5.94 -20.07 14.04
C LEU A 639 -5.87 -21.57 14.36
N VAL A 640 -5.42 -22.40 13.42
CA VAL A 640 -5.21 -23.84 13.66
C VAL A 640 -4.20 -24.02 14.79
N HIS A 641 -3.00 -23.44 14.65
CA HIS A 641 -1.96 -23.52 15.67
C HIS A 641 -2.38 -22.92 17.02
N TYR A 642 -3.11 -21.81 17.00
CA TYR A 642 -3.62 -21.20 18.22
C TYR A 642 -4.59 -22.14 18.95
N TYR A 643 -5.53 -22.77 18.25
CA TYR A 643 -6.51 -23.66 18.87
C TYR A 643 -5.97 -25.06 19.21
N GLU A 644 -4.92 -25.53 18.54
CA GLU A 644 -4.19 -26.73 18.97
C GLU A 644 -3.58 -26.54 20.37
N LYS A 645 -3.11 -25.32 20.68
CA LYS A 645 -2.52 -24.98 21.98
C LYS A 645 -3.56 -24.58 23.04
N HIS A 646 -4.56 -23.79 22.68
CA HIS A 646 -5.50 -23.17 23.64
C HIS A 646 -6.89 -23.82 23.68
N GLY A 647 -7.17 -24.75 22.76
CA GLY A 647 -8.48 -25.36 22.59
C GLY A 647 -9.48 -24.46 21.84
N VAL A 648 -10.43 -25.09 21.14
CA VAL A 648 -11.46 -24.39 20.36
C VAL A 648 -12.59 -23.91 21.29
N PRO A 649 -12.89 -22.61 21.37
CA PRO A 649 -13.97 -22.09 22.23
C PRO A 649 -15.35 -22.49 21.70
N LEU A 650 -16.34 -22.58 22.61
CA LEU A 650 -17.72 -22.97 22.26
C LEU A 650 -18.31 -22.13 21.13
N ARG A 651 -18.10 -20.81 21.16
CA ARG A 651 -18.52 -19.89 20.11
C ARG A 651 -17.98 -20.30 18.74
N ALA A 652 -16.69 -20.65 18.66
CA ALA A 652 -16.07 -21.05 17.39
C ALA A 652 -16.65 -22.38 16.89
N ARG A 653 -16.87 -23.37 17.78
CA ARG A 653 -17.53 -24.63 17.43
C ARG A 653 -18.95 -24.41 16.89
N LEU A 654 -19.74 -23.56 17.56
CA LEU A 654 -21.10 -23.24 17.13
C LEU A 654 -21.11 -22.66 15.71
N PHE A 655 -20.32 -21.63 15.46
CA PHE A 655 -20.29 -20.98 14.14
C PHE A 655 -19.61 -21.82 13.06
N ALA A 656 -18.69 -22.72 13.39
CA ALA A 656 -18.10 -23.67 12.44
C ALA A 656 -19.13 -24.67 11.89
N HIS A 657 -20.19 -24.96 12.64
CA HIS A 657 -21.23 -25.94 12.28
C HIS A 657 -22.57 -25.30 11.93
N LEU A 658 -22.56 -24.08 11.36
CA LEU A 658 -23.75 -23.32 10.98
C LEU A 658 -24.75 -24.11 10.13
N GLU A 659 -24.31 -24.90 9.16
CA GLU A 659 -25.24 -25.69 8.33
C GLU A 659 -26.05 -26.71 9.15
N THR A 660 -25.41 -27.33 10.16
CA THR A 660 -26.13 -28.26 11.05
C THR A 660 -27.12 -27.52 11.93
N LEU A 661 -26.74 -26.35 12.45
CA LEU A 661 -27.63 -25.48 13.22
C LEU A 661 -28.82 -25.02 12.39
N ASN A 662 -28.57 -24.60 11.14
CA ASN A 662 -29.59 -24.13 10.23
C ASN A 662 -30.59 -25.23 9.85
N ARG A 663 -30.11 -26.46 9.64
CA ARG A 663 -30.97 -27.62 9.37
C ARG A 663 -31.95 -27.89 10.51
N TRP A 664 -31.47 -27.92 11.76
CA TRP A 664 -32.33 -28.10 12.94
C TRP A 664 -33.22 -26.88 13.20
N GLY A 665 -32.66 -25.68 13.05
CA GLY A 665 -33.36 -24.41 13.18
C GLY A 665 -34.56 -24.31 12.24
N SER A 666 -34.39 -24.67 10.97
CA SER A 666 -35.43 -24.75 9.93
C SER A 666 -36.49 -25.81 10.24
N ARG A 667 -36.09 -27.02 10.68
CA ARG A 667 -37.05 -28.07 11.09
C ARG A 667 -38.00 -27.57 12.18
N MET A 668 -37.50 -26.74 13.09
CA MET A 668 -38.25 -26.12 14.21
C MET A 668 -38.56 -24.63 13.99
N ALA A 669 -38.61 -24.14 12.73
CA ALA A 669 -38.61 -22.71 12.41
C ALA A 669 -39.55 -21.83 13.25
N PRO A 670 -40.83 -22.18 13.50
CA PRO A 670 -41.71 -21.34 14.34
C PRO A 670 -41.15 -21.08 15.73
N VAL A 671 -40.62 -22.12 16.39
CA VAL A 671 -40.03 -22.03 17.74
C VAL A 671 -38.67 -21.35 17.67
N SER A 672 -37.81 -21.77 16.74
CA SER A 672 -36.47 -21.20 16.56
C SER A 672 -36.52 -19.70 16.29
N ASN A 673 -37.43 -19.23 15.42
CA ASN A 673 -37.59 -17.82 15.10
C ASN A 673 -38.16 -17.02 16.27
N TRP A 674 -39.07 -17.61 17.08
CA TRP A 674 -39.54 -16.98 18.30
C TRP A 674 -38.40 -16.76 19.30
N ILE A 675 -37.54 -17.77 19.49
CA ILE A 675 -36.34 -17.66 20.34
C ILE A 675 -35.40 -16.56 19.82
N LEU A 676 -35.09 -16.54 18.52
CA LEU A 676 -34.16 -15.56 17.93
C LEU A 676 -34.67 -14.10 18.00
N ARG A 677 -35.99 -13.90 18.08
CA ARG A 677 -36.63 -12.58 18.23
C ARG A 677 -36.77 -12.14 19.69
N ASN A 678 -36.70 -13.08 20.64
CA ASN A 678 -36.92 -12.80 22.05
C ASN A 678 -35.73 -12.02 22.66
N PRO A 679 -35.94 -10.81 23.23
CA PRO A 679 -34.87 -10.01 23.84
C PRO A 679 -34.13 -10.71 24.98
N LEU A 680 -34.83 -11.52 25.79
CA LEU A 680 -34.22 -12.29 26.88
C LEU A 680 -33.29 -13.38 26.35
N ALA A 681 -33.70 -14.05 25.27
CA ALA A 681 -32.84 -15.02 24.59
C ALA A 681 -31.61 -14.34 23.98
N LYS A 682 -31.78 -13.17 23.32
CA LYS A 682 -30.66 -12.37 22.82
C LYS A 682 -29.70 -11.96 23.94
N GLN A 683 -30.22 -11.60 25.11
CA GLN A 683 -29.40 -11.28 26.28
C GLN A 683 -28.65 -12.50 26.82
N LEU A 684 -29.27 -13.68 26.83
CA LEU A 684 -28.61 -14.94 27.19
C LEU A 684 -27.50 -15.30 26.20
N LEU A 685 -27.70 -15.09 24.90
CA LEU A 685 -26.65 -15.31 23.88
C LEU A 685 -25.48 -14.33 24.04
N LYS A 686 -25.74 -13.10 24.50
CA LYS A 686 -24.69 -12.13 24.86
C LYS A 686 -23.80 -12.65 25.98
N THR A 687 -24.40 -13.14 27.07
CA THR A 687 -23.66 -13.59 28.26
C THR A 687 -22.96 -14.93 28.05
N THR A 688 -23.54 -15.84 27.24
CA THR A 688 -23.00 -17.19 27.05
C THR A 688 -21.99 -17.30 25.90
N ILE A 689 -22.27 -16.69 24.74
CA ILE A 689 -21.45 -16.85 23.53
C ILE A 689 -21.03 -15.51 22.90
N GLY A 690 -21.31 -14.39 23.56
CA GLY A 690 -20.80 -13.06 23.18
C GLY A 690 -21.41 -12.47 21.91
N ILE A 691 -22.66 -12.82 21.59
CA ILE A 691 -23.40 -12.18 20.47
C ILE A 691 -24.16 -10.97 21.00
N THR A 692 -23.93 -9.80 20.40
CA THR A 692 -24.57 -8.56 20.85
C THR A 692 -26.08 -8.57 20.54
N PRO A 693 -26.95 -8.15 21.47
CA PRO A 693 -28.41 -8.22 21.30
C PRO A 693 -28.95 -7.27 20.21
N GLN A 694 -28.13 -6.31 19.76
CA GLN A 694 -28.43 -5.40 18.65
C GLN A 694 -28.34 -6.08 17.28
N ARG A 695 -27.93 -7.35 17.20
CA ARG A 695 -27.91 -8.09 15.94
C ARG A 695 -29.25 -8.74 15.68
N ASP A 696 -29.68 -8.65 14.43
CA ASP A 696 -30.76 -9.45 13.90
C ASP A 696 -30.22 -10.75 13.32
N PHE A 697 -30.90 -11.84 13.65
CA PHE A 697 -30.56 -13.15 13.15
C PHE A 697 -31.35 -13.45 11.88
N PRO A 698 -30.72 -14.10 10.89
CA PRO A 698 -31.45 -14.55 9.71
C PRO A 698 -32.55 -15.52 10.16
N PRO A 699 -33.81 -15.30 9.74
CA PRO A 699 -34.90 -16.18 10.11
C PRO A 699 -34.68 -17.56 9.48
N PHE A 700 -35.16 -18.60 10.14
CA PHE A 700 -35.24 -19.93 9.55
C PHE A 700 -36.53 -20.07 8.74
N ALA A 701 -36.44 -20.70 7.57
CA ALA A 701 -37.56 -20.95 6.69
C ALA A 701 -38.09 -22.38 6.82
N ARG A 702 -39.42 -22.52 6.76
CA ARG A 702 -40.13 -23.79 6.59
C ARG A 702 -41.41 -23.52 5.78
N PRO A 703 -41.64 -24.15 4.61
CA PRO A 703 -40.76 -25.13 3.95
C PRO A 703 -39.42 -24.51 3.51
N ASN A 704 -38.35 -25.32 3.58
CA ASN A 704 -37.00 -24.92 3.14
C ASN A 704 -36.82 -25.16 1.62
N LEU A 705 -35.63 -24.88 1.07
CA LEU A 705 -35.39 -25.04 -0.37
C LEU A 705 -35.50 -26.51 -0.82
N LEU A 706 -35.00 -27.46 -0.02
CA LEU A 706 -35.04 -28.89 -0.36
C LEU A 706 -36.49 -29.40 -0.38
N ASP A 707 -37.29 -29.01 0.63
CA ASP A 707 -38.72 -29.35 0.69
C ASP A 707 -39.45 -28.86 -0.57
N TRP A 708 -39.17 -27.62 -0.99
CA TRP A 708 -39.74 -27.04 -2.20
C TRP A 708 -39.25 -27.76 -3.46
N PHE A 709 -37.93 -27.98 -3.59
CA PHE A 709 -37.31 -28.57 -4.78
C PHE A 709 -37.81 -30.00 -5.03
N HIS A 710 -38.06 -30.78 -3.97
CA HIS A 710 -38.65 -32.12 -4.11
C HIS A 710 -40.11 -32.12 -4.58
N SER A 711 -40.84 -31.03 -4.37
CA SER A 711 -42.22 -30.86 -4.86
C SER A 711 -42.32 -30.09 -6.18
N HIS A 712 -41.21 -29.50 -6.62
CA HIS A 712 -41.14 -28.67 -7.82
C HIS A 712 -41.17 -29.55 -9.07
N THR A 713 -41.98 -29.16 -10.05
CA THR A 713 -42.03 -29.84 -11.35
C THR A 713 -41.28 -28.98 -12.37
N PRO A 714 -40.09 -29.40 -12.84
CA PRO A 714 -39.32 -28.60 -13.77
C PRO A 714 -40.04 -28.52 -15.14
N PRO A 715 -39.89 -27.41 -15.88
CA PRO A 715 -40.34 -27.32 -17.27
C PRO A 715 -39.55 -28.28 -18.17
N SER A 716 -40.06 -28.56 -19.38
CA SER A 716 -39.37 -29.41 -20.37
C SER A 716 -37.95 -28.88 -20.62
N SER A 717 -36.93 -29.69 -20.29
CA SER A 717 -35.53 -29.30 -20.43
C SER A 717 -34.97 -29.62 -21.81
N SER A 718 -33.89 -28.93 -22.19
CA SER A 718 -33.13 -29.22 -23.43
C SER A 718 -32.17 -30.40 -23.29
N GLY A 719 -32.14 -31.08 -22.13
CA GLY A 719 -31.18 -32.13 -21.79
C GLY A 719 -29.82 -31.63 -21.27
N ARG A 720 -29.58 -30.31 -21.23
CA ARG A 720 -28.36 -29.72 -20.65
C ARG A 720 -28.46 -29.64 -19.13
N GLN A 721 -27.49 -30.16 -18.40
CA GLN A 721 -27.51 -30.17 -16.93
C GLN A 721 -26.70 -29.00 -16.34
N VAL A 722 -27.10 -28.54 -15.16
CA VAL A 722 -26.33 -27.63 -14.30
C VAL A 722 -26.50 -28.06 -12.84
N VAL A 723 -25.41 -28.11 -12.09
CA VAL A 723 -25.47 -28.38 -10.65
C VAL A 723 -25.64 -27.05 -9.92
N LEU A 724 -26.73 -26.86 -9.17
CA LEU A 724 -26.88 -25.70 -8.28
C LEU A 724 -26.30 -26.05 -6.91
N PHE A 725 -25.16 -25.45 -6.56
CA PHE A 725 -24.54 -25.63 -5.26
C PHE A 725 -25.30 -24.85 -4.19
N ASN A 726 -26.19 -25.54 -3.46
CA ASN A 726 -27.11 -24.90 -2.54
C ASN A 726 -26.48 -24.56 -1.18
N ASP A 727 -26.05 -23.32 -0.94
CA ASP A 727 -25.46 -22.94 0.34
C ASP A 727 -26.46 -23.02 1.52
N CYS A 728 -25.95 -22.95 2.75
CA CYS A 728 -26.75 -23.14 3.96
C CYS A 728 -27.76 -22.02 4.23
N PHE A 729 -27.54 -20.79 3.76
CA PHE A 729 -28.50 -19.70 3.90
C PHE A 729 -29.61 -19.82 2.87
N MET A 730 -29.25 -20.03 1.60
CA MET A 730 -30.21 -20.28 0.53
C MET A 730 -31.03 -21.54 0.80
N THR A 731 -30.47 -22.54 1.49
CA THR A 731 -31.23 -23.75 1.81
C THR A 731 -32.24 -23.51 2.95
N TYR A 732 -31.82 -22.91 4.06
CA TYR A 732 -32.57 -22.95 5.33
C TYR A 732 -33.09 -21.60 5.83
N ASN A 733 -32.63 -20.47 5.29
CA ASN A 733 -32.98 -19.12 5.75
C ASN A 733 -33.74 -18.32 4.68
N TYR A 734 -33.20 -18.29 3.45
CA TYR A 734 -33.69 -17.49 2.33
C TYR A 734 -33.93 -18.36 1.09
N PRO A 735 -34.86 -19.35 1.16
CA PRO A 735 -35.11 -20.29 0.06
C PRO A 735 -35.57 -19.62 -1.22
N GLU A 736 -36.16 -18.43 -1.16
CA GLU A 736 -36.57 -17.64 -2.31
C GLU A 736 -35.41 -17.34 -3.28
N VAL A 737 -34.18 -17.20 -2.78
CA VAL A 737 -32.99 -16.98 -3.62
C VAL A 737 -32.71 -18.23 -4.46
N GLY A 738 -32.77 -19.41 -3.84
CA GLY A 738 -32.52 -20.68 -4.53
C GLY A 738 -33.64 -21.05 -5.49
N ARG A 739 -34.89 -20.72 -5.14
CA ARG A 739 -36.04 -20.86 -6.05
C ARG A 739 -35.85 -19.99 -7.29
N ALA A 740 -35.51 -18.72 -7.11
CA ALA A 740 -35.27 -17.81 -8.22
C ALA A 740 -34.10 -18.26 -9.11
N ALA A 741 -33.01 -18.75 -8.50
CA ALA A 741 -31.87 -19.30 -9.24
C ALA A 741 -32.25 -20.55 -10.05
N THR A 742 -32.97 -21.50 -9.44
CA THR A 742 -33.48 -22.69 -10.13
C THR A 742 -34.41 -22.31 -11.28
N GLU A 743 -35.41 -21.47 -11.03
CA GLU A 743 -36.37 -21.03 -12.05
C GLU A 743 -35.69 -20.28 -13.21
N LEU A 744 -34.66 -19.48 -12.91
CA LEU A 744 -33.87 -18.79 -13.94
C LEU A 744 -33.15 -19.79 -14.83
N LEU A 745 -32.39 -20.73 -14.24
CA LEU A 745 -31.64 -21.73 -14.98
C LEU A 745 -32.56 -22.67 -15.79
N GLU A 746 -33.71 -23.05 -15.24
CA GLU A 746 -34.71 -23.86 -15.93
C GLU A 746 -35.35 -23.12 -17.11
N ARG A 747 -35.62 -21.81 -16.98
CA ARG A 747 -36.08 -20.97 -18.10
C ARG A 747 -35.02 -20.79 -19.18
N LEU A 748 -33.75 -20.92 -18.81
CA LEU A 748 -32.62 -21.02 -19.73
C LEU A 748 -32.45 -22.43 -20.29
N GLY A 749 -33.41 -23.34 -20.08
CA GLY A 749 -33.43 -24.67 -20.69
C GLY A 749 -32.50 -25.69 -20.02
N PHE A 750 -31.92 -25.37 -18.85
CA PHE A 750 -31.11 -26.32 -18.08
C PHE A 750 -31.96 -27.19 -17.16
N GLU A 751 -31.58 -28.46 -17.03
CA GLU A 751 -31.99 -29.33 -15.93
C GLU A 751 -31.13 -28.99 -14.70
N VAL A 752 -31.76 -28.40 -13.69
CA VAL A 752 -31.08 -28.05 -12.44
C VAL A 752 -30.99 -29.29 -11.54
N VAL A 753 -29.78 -29.60 -11.08
CA VAL A 753 -29.50 -30.76 -10.22
C VAL A 753 -29.01 -30.27 -8.85
N LEU A 754 -29.63 -30.76 -7.78
CA LEU A 754 -29.10 -30.64 -6.42
C LEU A 754 -28.40 -31.94 -6.03
N VAL A 755 -27.11 -31.86 -5.72
CA VAL A 755 -26.32 -33.01 -5.26
C VAL A 755 -26.37 -33.15 -3.74
N PRO A 756 -26.18 -34.36 -3.16
CA PRO A 756 -26.14 -34.58 -1.72
C PRO A 756 -24.81 -34.08 -1.11
N LYS A 757 -24.55 -32.78 -1.25
CA LYS A 757 -23.35 -32.10 -0.77
C LYS A 757 -23.37 -31.95 0.76
N THR A 758 -22.19 -31.68 1.29
CA THR A 758 -21.99 -31.20 2.67
C THR A 758 -21.68 -29.71 2.67
N CYS A 759 -21.50 -29.10 3.84
CA CYS A 759 -21.08 -27.70 3.92
C CYS A 759 -19.87 -27.39 3.04
N CYS A 760 -19.85 -26.20 2.44
CA CYS A 760 -18.72 -25.73 1.66
C CYS A 760 -17.42 -25.63 2.48
N GLY A 761 -17.50 -25.70 3.82
CA GLY A 761 -16.36 -25.65 4.73
C GLY A 761 -15.95 -24.24 5.14
N ARG A 762 -16.44 -23.19 4.47
CA ARG A 762 -16.13 -21.77 4.78
C ARG A 762 -16.25 -21.42 6.27
N PRO A 763 -17.33 -21.78 7.00
CA PRO A 763 -17.44 -21.45 8.41
C PRO A 763 -16.36 -22.12 9.26
N MET A 764 -16.01 -23.37 8.95
CA MET A 764 -14.95 -24.13 9.64
C MET A 764 -13.58 -23.49 9.41
N ILE A 765 -13.28 -23.10 8.17
CA ILE A 765 -12.05 -22.39 7.79
C ILE A 765 -11.92 -21.08 8.57
N SER A 766 -12.97 -20.26 8.59
CA SER A 766 -13.01 -18.97 9.33
C SER A 766 -12.88 -19.10 10.86
N LYS A 767 -12.89 -20.33 11.37
CA LYS A 767 -12.81 -20.65 12.79
C LYS A 767 -11.63 -21.58 13.10
N GLY A 768 -10.74 -21.83 12.14
CA GLY A 768 -9.54 -22.66 12.35
C GLY A 768 -9.82 -24.16 12.49
N LEU A 769 -11.02 -24.65 12.13
CA LEU A 769 -11.37 -26.08 12.16
C LEU A 769 -11.02 -26.75 10.82
N VAL A 770 -9.72 -26.77 10.49
CA VAL A 770 -9.22 -27.18 9.18
C VAL A 770 -9.46 -28.65 8.86
N THR A 771 -9.41 -29.53 9.86
CA THR A 771 -9.59 -30.97 9.67
C THR A 771 -11.02 -31.30 9.22
N GLU A 772 -12.00 -30.67 9.85
CA GLU A 772 -13.42 -30.76 9.48
C GLU A 772 -13.66 -30.13 8.11
N ALA A 773 -13.07 -28.95 7.85
CA ALA A 773 -13.14 -28.31 6.55
C ALA A 773 -12.61 -29.22 5.43
N ARG A 774 -11.48 -29.90 5.65
CA ARG A 774 -10.88 -30.84 4.69
C ARG A 774 -11.81 -32.04 4.41
N ARG A 775 -12.50 -32.56 5.43
CA ARG A 775 -13.49 -33.65 5.25
C ARG A 775 -14.67 -33.18 4.40
N CYS A 776 -15.21 -31.99 4.67
CA CYS A 776 -16.25 -31.37 3.85
C CYS A 776 -15.79 -31.18 2.40
N ALA A 777 -14.58 -30.65 2.21
CA ALA A 777 -14.00 -30.47 0.89
C ALA A 777 -13.88 -31.79 0.12
N ALA A 778 -13.30 -32.82 0.75
CA ALA A 778 -13.13 -34.14 0.13
C ALA A 778 -14.47 -34.76 -0.28
N ARG A 779 -15.48 -34.68 0.60
CA ARG A 779 -16.83 -35.18 0.29
C ARG A 779 -17.48 -34.40 -0.85
N ASN A 780 -17.34 -33.08 -0.87
CA ASN A 780 -17.91 -32.25 -1.92
C ASN A 780 -17.25 -32.52 -3.28
N VAL A 781 -15.92 -32.69 -3.31
CA VAL A 781 -15.18 -33.10 -4.53
C VAL A 781 -15.66 -34.48 -5.00
N GLU A 782 -15.81 -35.45 -4.10
CA GLU A 782 -16.30 -36.79 -4.42
C GLU A 782 -17.68 -36.77 -5.08
N VAL A 783 -18.66 -36.05 -4.51
CA VAL A 783 -20.03 -36.03 -5.04
C VAL A 783 -20.19 -35.19 -6.32
N LEU A 784 -19.35 -34.17 -6.51
CA LEU A 784 -19.39 -33.31 -7.70
C LEU A 784 -18.58 -33.87 -8.86
N LYS A 785 -17.58 -34.73 -8.59
CA LYS A 785 -16.68 -35.29 -9.60
C LYS A 785 -17.40 -35.90 -10.82
N PRO A 786 -18.46 -36.73 -10.68
CA PRO A 786 -19.14 -37.31 -11.85
C PRO A 786 -19.74 -36.26 -12.79
N TYR A 787 -20.13 -35.09 -12.28
CA TYR A 787 -20.69 -33.98 -13.06
C TYR A 787 -19.57 -33.18 -13.74
N VAL A 788 -18.54 -32.82 -12.96
CA VAL A 788 -17.34 -32.12 -13.44
C VAL A 788 -16.66 -32.90 -14.56
N ASP A 789 -16.52 -34.22 -14.43
CA ASP A 789 -15.92 -35.09 -15.46
C ASP A 789 -16.71 -35.10 -16.78
N ARG A 790 -18.03 -34.84 -16.73
CA ARG A 790 -18.90 -34.69 -17.92
C ARG A 790 -18.96 -33.25 -18.43
N GLY A 791 -18.21 -32.33 -17.83
CA GLY A 791 -18.26 -30.90 -18.18
C GLY A 791 -19.54 -30.19 -17.71
N VAL A 792 -20.27 -30.75 -16.75
CA VAL A 792 -21.47 -30.12 -16.17
C VAL A 792 -21.02 -29.03 -15.18
N PRO A 793 -21.42 -27.76 -15.37
CA PRO A 793 -21.01 -26.65 -14.53
C PRO A 793 -21.68 -26.72 -13.15
N THR A 794 -20.94 -26.29 -12.12
CA THR A 794 -21.43 -26.08 -10.75
C THR A 794 -21.64 -24.59 -10.54
N VAL A 795 -22.89 -24.19 -10.30
CA VAL A 795 -23.29 -22.78 -10.17
C VAL A 795 -23.68 -22.47 -8.73
N GLY A 796 -23.26 -21.31 -8.19
CA GLY A 796 -23.61 -20.87 -6.84
C GLY A 796 -24.00 -19.41 -6.77
N CYS A 797 -24.85 -19.06 -5.79
CA CYS A 797 -25.28 -17.67 -5.55
C CYS A 797 -24.55 -17.00 -4.39
N GLU A 798 -24.00 -17.77 -3.44
CA GLU A 798 -23.27 -17.27 -2.28
C GLU A 798 -21.75 -17.26 -2.55
N PRO A 799 -21.12 -16.08 -2.75
CA PRO A 799 -19.72 -16.02 -3.17
C PRO A 799 -18.74 -16.62 -2.17
N SER A 800 -18.99 -16.47 -0.86
CA SER A 800 -18.09 -17.03 0.14
C SER A 800 -18.05 -18.56 0.11
N CYS A 801 -19.18 -19.22 -0.19
CA CYS A 801 -19.20 -20.67 -0.32
C CYS A 801 -18.59 -21.12 -1.64
N LEU A 802 -19.02 -20.57 -2.77
CA LEU A 802 -18.57 -21.04 -4.07
C LEU A 802 -17.07 -20.77 -4.28
N LEU A 803 -16.55 -19.61 -3.87
CA LEU A 803 -15.12 -19.35 -3.98
C LEU A 803 -14.27 -20.20 -3.04
N THR A 804 -14.87 -20.84 -2.02
CA THR A 804 -14.17 -21.88 -1.23
C THR A 804 -13.81 -23.08 -2.09
N LEU A 805 -14.69 -23.46 -3.03
CA LEU A 805 -14.42 -24.55 -3.97
C LEU A 805 -13.32 -24.15 -4.97
N ARG A 806 -13.27 -22.87 -5.37
CA ARG A 806 -12.31 -22.36 -6.35
C ARG A 806 -10.91 -22.11 -5.79
N ASP A 807 -10.82 -21.70 -4.52
CA ASP A 807 -9.56 -21.22 -3.93
C ASP A 807 -9.10 -22.14 -2.79
N GLU A 808 -9.84 -22.22 -1.67
CA GLU A 808 -9.39 -22.99 -0.50
C GLU A 808 -9.32 -24.50 -0.70
N TYR A 809 -10.14 -25.10 -1.57
CA TYR A 809 -10.05 -26.55 -1.81
C TYR A 809 -8.71 -26.94 -2.44
N LEU A 810 -8.12 -26.04 -3.24
CA LEU A 810 -6.81 -26.26 -3.86
C LEU A 810 -5.69 -26.28 -2.83
N ASP A 811 -5.87 -25.55 -1.72
CA ASP A 811 -4.90 -25.50 -0.62
C ASP A 811 -5.11 -26.62 0.42
N LEU A 812 -6.30 -27.24 0.45
CA LEU A 812 -6.69 -28.25 1.45
C LEU A 812 -6.53 -29.70 0.94
N LEU A 813 -6.64 -29.90 -0.37
CA LEU A 813 -6.67 -31.20 -1.03
C LEU A 813 -5.60 -31.29 -2.13
N LYS A 814 -5.18 -32.50 -2.45
CA LYS A 814 -4.20 -32.80 -3.52
C LYS A 814 -4.86 -33.57 -4.68
N GLY A 815 -4.17 -33.64 -5.81
CA GLY A 815 -4.64 -34.27 -7.05
C GLY A 815 -5.44 -33.30 -7.92
N ASP A 816 -5.90 -33.74 -9.11
CA ASP A 816 -6.51 -32.88 -10.16
C ASP A 816 -8.01 -32.59 -9.97
N ALA A 817 -8.70 -33.39 -9.16
CA ALA A 817 -10.14 -33.27 -8.98
C ALA A 817 -10.59 -31.92 -8.39
N PRO A 818 -9.91 -31.35 -7.36
CA PRO A 818 -10.20 -30.00 -6.87
C PRO A 818 -10.01 -28.91 -7.93
N GLN A 819 -8.96 -28.99 -8.78
CA GLN A 819 -8.68 -28.01 -9.83
C GLN A 819 -9.74 -28.08 -10.93
N ASN A 820 -10.14 -29.29 -11.32
CA ASN A 820 -11.20 -29.48 -12.30
C ASN A 820 -12.54 -28.95 -11.77
N LEU A 821 -12.86 -29.19 -10.49
CA LEU A 821 -14.03 -28.62 -9.85
C LEU A 821 -13.96 -27.08 -9.80
N ALA A 822 -12.82 -26.51 -9.42
CA ALA A 822 -12.61 -25.07 -9.37
C ALA A 822 -12.85 -24.41 -10.74
N LYS A 823 -12.33 -25.00 -11.82
CA LYS A 823 -12.53 -24.53 -13.20
C LYS A 823 -13.99 -24.63 -13.67
N GLN A 824 -14.75 -25.56 -13.11
CA GLN A 824 -16.18 -25.79 -13.42
C GLN A 824 -17.13 -25.12 -12.42
N SER A 825 -16.64 -24.28 -11.52
CA SER A 825 -17.44 -23.58 -10.50
C SER A 825 -17.62 -22.11 -10.86
N PHE A 826 -18.86 -21.65 -10.99
CA PHE A 826 -19.19 -20.30 -11.45
C PHE A 826 -20.23 -19.61 -10.56
N LEU A 827 -20.01 -18.34 -10.23
CA LEU A 827 -21.11 -17.54 -9.68
C LEU A 827 -22.22 -17.47 -10.73
N ILE A 828 -23.47 -17.36 -10.30
CA ILE A 828 -24.59 -17.39 -11.24
C ILE A 828 -24.45 -16.32 -12.32
N GLU A 829 -24.02 -15.10 -11.98
CA GLU A 829 -23.76 -14.04 -12.94
C GLU A 829 -22.56 -14.31 -13.85
N GLU A 830 -21.48 -14.92 -13.33
CA GLU A 830 -20.34 -15.34 -14.14
C GLU A 830 -20.77 -16.40 -15.15
N PHE A 831 -21.55 -17.40 -14.71
CA PHE A 831 -22.06 -18.46 -15.55
C PHE A 831 -22.91 -17.93 -16.69
N LEU A 832 -23.82 -16.99 -16.39
CA LEU A 832 -24.69 -16.36 -17.39
C LEU A 832 -23.89 -15.59 -18.45
N ASP A 833 -22.81 -14.93 -18.05
CA ASP A 833 -21.91 -14.19 -18.96
C ASP A 833 -21.11 -15.13 -19.89
N HIS A 834 -20.87 -16.37 -19.47
CA HIS A 834 -20.12 -17.37 -20.25
C HIS A 834 -20.99 -18.16 -21.25
N LEU A 835 -22.30 -17.91 -21.33
CA LEU A 835 -23.17 -18.64 -22.25
C LEU A 835 -22.95 -18.16 -23.70
N PRO A 836 -22.66 -19.07 -24.66
CA PRO A 836 -22.49 -18.71 -26.06
C PRO A 836 -23.84 -18.28 -26.67
N GLU A 837 -24.00 -16.96 -26.80
CA GLU A 837 -25.13 -16.20 -27.36
C GLU A 837 -26.50 -16.23 -26.61
N PRO A 838 -27.08 -15.04 -26.30
CA PRO A 838 -28.45 -14.89 -25.78
C PRO A 838 -29.57 -15.38 -26.72
N GLY A 839 -29.23 -15.74 -27.96
CA GLY A 839 -30.18 -15.88 -29.09
C GLY A 839 -31.23 -16.99 -28.98
N ASN A 840 -31.11 -17.93 -28.04
CA ASN A 840 -32.12 -18.97 -27.81
C ASN A 840 -32.84 -18.87 -26.46
N PHE A 841 -32.43 -17.95 -25.60
CA PHE A 841 -33.07 -17.76 -24.32
C PHE A 841 -34.09 -16.65 -24.45
N GLN A 842 -35.39 -16.99 -24.55
CA GLN A 842 -36.48 -16.02 -24.55
C GLN A 842 -36.63 -15.33 -23.18
N LEU A 843 -35.57 -14.74 -22.64
CA LEU A 843 -35.65 -13.77 -21.57
C LEU A 843 -36.25 -12.50 -22.19
N LYS A 844 -37.58 -12.40 -22.18
CA LYS A 844 -38.26 -11.14 -22.46
C LYS A 844 -37.82 -10.14 -21.38
N SER A 845 -36.83 -9.32 -21.68
CA SER A 845 -36.39 -8.26 -20.79
C SER A 845 -37.52 -7.24 -20.70
N GLN A 846 -38.28 -7.26 -19.61
CA GLN A 846 -39.14 -6.15 -19.28
C GLN A 846 -38.26 -5.01 -18.79
N GLN A 847 -38.15 -3.95 -19.58
CA GLN A 847 -37.61 -2.69 -19.06
C GLN A 847 -38.62 -2.13 -18.06
N THR A 848 -38.47 -2.46 -16.78
CA THR A 848 -39.39 -2.01 -15.73
C THR A 848 -39.13 -0.56 -15.31
N GLY A 849 -38.12 0.12 -15.87
CA GLY A 849 -37.66 1.44 -15.44
C GLY A 849 -37.15 1.50 -13.99
N ARG A 850 -37.00 0.35 -13.33
CA ARG A 850 -36.59 0.28 -11.93
C ARG A 850 -35.09 0.53 -11.81
N LYS A 851 -34.71 1.49 -10.98
CA LYS A 851 -33.31 1.67 -10.57
C LYS A 851 -32.98 0.65 -9.49
N LEU A 852 -32.00 -0.21 -9.74
CA LEU A 852 -31.48 -1.18 -8.77
C LEU A 852 -30.10 -0.70 -8.31
N LEU A 853 -29.86 -0.75 -7.01
CA LEU A 853 -28.54 -0.50 -6.43
C LEU A 853 -27.89 -1.86 -6.16
N LEU A 854 -26.71 -2.09 -6.71
CA LEU A 854 -25.93 -3.32 -6.52
C LEU A 854 -24.79 -3.07 -5.55
N HIS A 855 -24.71 -3.89 -4.50
CA HIS A 855 -23.57 -3.94 -3.59
C HIS A 855 -22.90 -5.31 -3.70
N SER A 856 -21.76 -5.38 -4.39
CA SER A 856 -21.02 -6.62 -4.58
C SER A 856 -20.38 -7.12 -3.29
N HIS A 857 -20.42 -8.44 -3.08
CA HIS A 857 -19.80 -9.09 -1.94
C HIS A 857 -18.27 -8.96 -1.98
N CYS A 858 -17.59 -8.91 -0.82
CA CYS A 858 -16.13 -8.73 -0.78
C CYS A 858 -15.34 -9.86 -1.45
N HIS A 859 -15.85 -11.10 -1.37
CA HIS A 859 -15.26 -12.23 -2.09
C HIS A 859 -15.56 -12.19 -3.59
N GLN A 860 -16.63 -11.51 -4.03
CA GLN A 860 -17.02 -11.42 -5.43
C GLN A 860 -16.18 -10.38 -6.21
N LYS A 861 -15.68 -9.35 -5.53
CA LYS A 861 -14.79 -8.33 -6.09
C LYS A 861 -13.38 -8.88 -6.31
#